data_AF-A0AA35QAN7-F1
#
_entry.id   AF-A0AA35QAN7-F1
#
_cell.length_a   1.000
_cell.length_b   1.000
_cell.length_c   1.000
_cell.angle_alpha   90.00
_cell.angle_beta   90.00
_cell.angle_gamma   90.00
#
_symmetry.space_group_name_H-M   'P 1'
#
loop_
_entity.id
_entity.type
_entity.pdbx_description
1 polymer ?
#
loop_
_entity_poly.entity_id
_entity_poly.type
_entity_poly.pdbx_seq_one_letter_code
_entity_poly.pdbx_strand_id
1 'polypeptide(L)'
;MIRRGGGGSQQSQSQASSAGGVLRAFAPGLNSHLPTAGGCSLPRIESWVLLSRLTTDFFHFDLGKIFAILEQTPMSITWPLLSALIAIFTLPALRCYPSLGFVPGCPKPAILRLAETPVQINNTPRTVPKQSDFFNPRDTFRQQSSYKKFPMATHNSKQDGGITFAAQDKLPKLPIPELESSLKRYLRALKPLQTPREHSDSQQAVEEFLRVEGPELQEKLRNYAQGKSSYIEQFWYDSYLNFDNPVVLNLNPFFLLEDDPTPARNNQVTRAASLVVSALEFVRAVRKEELQPDSIKGTPLCMYQFSRLFGTARVPTEAGCQIEQDPESKHIVVMCHGQFYWFDVLDDNSDLIMTEKDISINLQTIIDDAIQIPIQEAAKGALGVLSTENRKVWSGLRDVLHREPASNNADSLNIVDSALFILCLDYTEPSSVADLCQNMLCGSSLVEKGVQIGTCTNRWYDKLQIIVCKNGSAGINFEHTGVDGHTVLRFATDVYTDTILRFARSINNQAPSLWASTSPDPSKRHPDSFGVVNTTPRKLEWDMIPELSIAVRFAETRLADLIGQNEFQCLDFAAYGKNFITSMGFSPDAFVQMAFQAAYYGLYGKVECTYEPAMTKVFLHGRTEAIRSVSDESVDFVQTFWGDNPAEQKVEALKRACQKHVSMTRECAKAEGCDRHLYALFCVWQKYVNNEDSDEVSTNGYSSPTDGYSEQGSFSPVGSPDRNSTHSADGVEVKPTRDRGDSTATRLRDAQPLPAIFADAGWDRLNTTILSTSNCGNPSLRHFGFGPTSGDGFGIGYIIKDDGLSICVSSKHRQTRRFLDTLESYLLEIRRILRITNRKLSTGKASRAREIEDVKPKPVSRLKSRGRLITSHDGLRPLRGFGSTGGATSPTEESIALSEEDDELGGYGFFDAGMLLQALKARGHQHAEAKAAAERAAVQARRRDVGKKLRLTEY
;
A
#
# COMPACT_ATOMS: atom_id res chain seq x y z
N MET A 1 -0.23 38.02 47.94
CA MET A 1 -0.77 39.40 47.98
C MET A 1 0.24 40.36 47.37
N ILE A 2 -0.21 41.24 46.48
CA ILE A 2 0.22 42.65 46.30
C ILE A 2 1.74 42.98 46.17
N ARG A 3 2.10 43.37 44.92
CA ARG A 3 3.11 44.39 44.52
C ARG A 3 4.61 44.14 44.82
N ARG A 4 5.59 44.76 44.14
CA ARG A 4 5.80 45.39 42.80
C ARG A 4 7.07 46.25 42.99
N GLY A 5 7.97 46.26 42.00
CA GLY A 5 8.99 47.31 41.81
C GLY A 5 10.29 47.12 42.61
N GLY A 6 11.45 47.54 42.09
CA GLY A 6 11.71 48.10 40.76
C GLY A 6 12.90 49.07 40.75
N GLY A 7 13.67 49.06 39.66
CA GLY A 7 14.83 49.94 39.44
C GLY A 7 16.15 49.37 40.00
N GLY A 8 17.28 49.41 39.28
CA GLY A 8 17.54 49.93 37.93
C GLY A 8 18.81 50.80 37.88
N SER A 9 19.43 50.91 36.69
CA SER A 9 20.73 51.56 36.38
C SER A 9 21.97 50.83 36.96
N GLN A 10 22.94 50.36 36.15
CA GLN A 10 23.88 51.06 35.23
C GLN A 10 24.88 51.96 36.01
N GLN A 11 26.17 52.09 35.70
CA GLN A 11 27.04 51.70 34.57
C GLN A 11 28.53 51.75 35.05
N SER A 12 29.64 51.43 34.35
CA SER A 12 29.93 51.05 32.94
C SER A 12 31.31 50.36 32.78
N GLN A 13 31.51 49.69 31.64
CA GLN A 13 32.73 49.68 30.78
C GLN A 13 34.17 49.30 31.29
N SER A 14 34.62 48.13 30.80
CA SER A 14 35.67 47.97 29.76
C SER A 14 37.10 47.46 30.09
N GLN A 15 37.61 46.69 29.11
CA GLN A 15 39.00 46.38 28.73
C GLN A 15 39.93 45.53 29.65
N ALA A 16 39.96 44.24 29.33
CA ALA A 16 41.10 43.55 28.69
C ALA A 16 42.45 43.28 29.42
N SER A 17 42.90 42.03 29.20
CA SER A 17 44.29 41.56 28.98
C SER A 17 45.14 40.93 30.12
N SER A 18 45.47 39.65 29.86
CA SER A 18 46.79 38.99 29.97
C SER A 18 47.48 38.65 31.32
N ALA A 19 47.60 37.33 31.51
CA ALA A 19 48.86 36.56 31.63
C ALA A 19 49.64 36.39 32.97
N GLY A 20 49.93 35.11 33.28
CA GLY A 20 51.09 34.60 34.03
C GLY A 20 51.13 34.84 35.55
N GLY A 21 51.56 33.92 36.42
CA GLY A 21 52.11 32.55 36.27
C GLY A 21 52.80 32.11 37.58
N VAL A 22 53.73 31.13 37.51
CA VAL A 22 54.86 30.90 38.47
C VAL A 22 54.68 29.92 39.67
N LEU A 23 55.12 28.67 39.41
CA LEU A 23 56.12 27.81 40.14
C LEU A 23 55.89 27.18 41.56
N ARG A 24 56.07 25.83 41.59
CA ARG A 24 56.92 24.93 42.44
C ARG A 24 56.95 25.08 43.99
N ALA A 25 57.32 24.09 44.81
CA ALA A 25 57.42 22.61 44.81
C ALA A 25 58.05 22.17 46.16
N PHE A 26 57.87 20.93 46.66
CA PHE A 26 58.86 20.06 47.37
C PHE A 26 58.19 18.81 48.04
N ALA A 27 58.97 17.75 48.31
CA ALA A 27 58.59 16.40 48.82
C ALA A 27 59.24 16.14 50.22
N PRO A 28 59.52 14.91 50.79
CA PRO A 28 59.42 13.50 50.30
C PRO A 28 59.08 12.37 51.34
N GLY A 29 59.15 11.08 50.90
CA GLY A 29 59.35 9.85 51.71
C GLY A 29 58.31 8.71 51.48
N LEU A 30 58.60 7.39 51.48
CA LEU A 30 59.84 6.58 51.59
C LEU A 30 59.58 5.10 51.15
N ASN A 31 60.55 4.40 50.51
CA ASN A 31 60.81 2.93 50.33
C ASN A 31 59.64 1.90 50.26
N SER A 32 59.61 0.83 49.44
CA SER A 32 60.51 0.17 48.46
C SER A 32 59.65 -0.89 47.69
N HIS A 33 60.08 -1.84 46.84
CA HIS A 33 61.38 -2.38 46.41
C HIS A 33 61.31 -2.83 44.91
N LEU A 34 62.17 -3.74 44.44
CA LEU A 34 62.38 -4.24 43.06
C LEU A 34 63.06 -5.65 43.11
N PRO A 35 63.35 -6.45 42.04
CA PRO A 35 63.81 -5.99 40.70
C PRO A 35 63.40 -6.85 39.43
N THR A 36 63.16 -6.21 38.25
CA THR A 36 63.99 -6.19 36.99
C THR A 36 64.00 -7.46 36.09
N ALA A 37 64.22 -7.44 34.77
CA ALA A 37 64.44 -6.44 33.70
C ALA A 37 64.13 -7.11 32.32
N GLY A 38 64.04 -6.44 31.16
CA GLY A 38 64.05 -5.00 30.85
C GLY A 38 64.23 -4.71 29.34
N GLY A 39 63.92 -3.47 28.93
CA GLY A 39 64.53 -2.75 27.79
C GLY A 39 63.96 -3.00 26.37
N CYS A 40 63.75 -2.01 25.50
CA CYS A 40 64.00 -0.56 25.58
C CYS A 40 62.95 0.29 24.85
N SER A 41 63.04 1.59 25.10
CA SER A 41 62.13 2.70 24.79
C SER A 41 62.27 3.39 23.42
N LEU A 42 61.13 3.72 22.79
CA LEU A 42 60.68 5.09 22.34
C LEU A 42 61.47 5.84 21.24
N PRO A 43 60.97 6.99 20.66
CA PRO A 43 59.71 7.74 20.91
C PRO A 43 58.87 8.19 19.66
N ARG A 44 57.63 8.64 19.96
CA ARG A 44 56.80 9.73 19.37
C ARG A 44 57.00 10.22 17.91
N ILE A 45 55.89 10.43 17.18
CA ILE A 45 55.24 11.75 16.89
C ILE A 45 53.88 11.54 16.18
N GLU A 46 53.04 12.57 16.17
CA GLU A 46 51.62 12.57 15.75
C GLU A 46 51.39 12.76 14.23
N SER A 47 50.14 12.49 13.83
CA SER A 47 49.32 13.28 12.86
C SER A 47 49.04 12.79 11.43
N TRP A 48 47.74 12.50 11.23
CA TRP A 48 46.84 12.87 10.11
C TRP A 48 47.09 12.40 8.66
N VAL A 49 46.19 11.49 8.24
CA VAL A 49 45.39 11.50 6.98
C VAL A 49 46.10 11.52 5.61
N LEU A 50 45.94 10.42 4.83
CA LEU A 50 45.22 10.50 3.53
C LEU A 50 44.72 9.13 3.01
N LEU A 51 43.80 9.18 2.05
CA LEU A 51 43.11 8.06 1.40
C LEU A 51 43.93 7.32 0.32
N SER A 52 43.62 6.03 0.17
CA SER A 52 43.55 5.24 -1.08
C SER A 52 44.79 5.12 -2.00
N ARG A 53 45.26 3.88 -2.24
CA ARG A 53 44.85 3.04 -3.41
C ARG A 53 45.62 1.71 -3.49
N LEU A 54 44.85 0.62 -3.48
CA LEU A 54 44.98 -0.63 -4.26
C LEU A 54 46.26 -1.52 -4.27
N THR A 55 45.95 -2.83 -4.25
CA THR A 55 46.61 -4.02 -4.84
C THR A 55 47.70 -4.81 -4.08
N THR A 56 47.47 -6.15 -4.06
CA THR A 56 48.39 -7.30 -3.87
C THR A 56 49.10 -7.42 -2.50
N ASP A 57 49.22 -8.58 -1.85
CA ASP A 57 48.91 -9.98 -2.23
C ASP A 57 48.75 -10.92 -1.01
N PHE A 58 48.48 -12.21 -1.29
CA PHE A 58 48.73 -13.43 -0.48
C PHE A 58 47.57 -14.21 0.19
N PHE A 59 47.41 -15.44 -0.31
CA PHE A 59 46.79 -16.60 0.34
C PHE A 59 47.72 -17.24 1.38
N HIS A 60 47.14 -17.75 2.47
CA HIS A 60 47.44 -19.11 2.97
C HIS A 60 46.31 -19.59 3.89
N PHE A 61 45.76 -20.78 3.64
CA PHE A 61 44.85 -21.48 4.55
C PHE A 61 45.36 -22.89 4.81
N ASP A 62 45.18 -23.35 6.05
CA ASP A 62 45.75 -24.59 6.59
C ASP A 62 44.75 -25.75 6.49
N LEU A 63 45.16 -26.84 5.84
CA LEU A 63 44.34 -28.03 5.56
C LEU A 63 44.21 -28.99 6.76
N GLY A 64 44.93 -28.77 7.86
CA GLY A 64 44.99 -29.70 9.00
C GLY A 64 43.67 -29.92 9.76
N LYS A 65 42.67 -29.05 9.62
CA LYS A 65 41.43 -29.08 10.44
C LYS A 65 40.22 -29.80 9.84
N ILE A 66 40.28 -30.21 8.57
CA ILE A 66 39.13 -30.85 7.89
C ILE A 66 39.11 -32.38 8.10
N PHE A 67 40.26 -33.00 8.35
CA PHE A 67 40.36 -34.46 8.54
C PHE A 67 39.72 -35.01 9.81
N ALA A 68 39.39 -34.17 10.80
CA ALA A 68 38.85 -34.60 12.10
C ALA A 68 37.31 -34.72 12.16
N ILE A 69 36.59 -34.41 11.07
CA ILE A 69 35.10 -34.36 11.06
C ILE A 69 34.48 -35.52 10.26
N LEU A 70 35.27 -36.26 9.47
CA LEU A 70 34.75 -37.30 8.54
C LEU A 70 34.64 -38.73 9.14
N GLU A 71 34.88 -38.91 10.44
CA GLU A 71 34.97 -40.26 11.05
C GLU A 71 33.69 -40.71 11.82
N GLN A 72 32.58 -39.95 11.77
CA GLN A 72 31.36 -40.24 12.55
C GLN A 72 30.01 -40.11 11.82
N THR A 73 29.91 -40.48 10.53
CA THR A 73 28.59 -40.63 9.86
C THR A 73 28.52 -41.89 8.96
N PRO A 74 27.41 -42.67 9.03
CA PRO A 74 27.29 -43.94 8.31
C PRO A 74 26.97 -43.81 6.81
N MET A 75 27.27 -44.88 6.05
CA MET A 75 27.21 -44.92 4.59
C MET A 75 25.78 -44.87 4.01
N SER A 76 25.43 -43.75 3.38
CA SER A 76 24.45 -43.71 2.27
C SER A 76 24.64 -42.56 1.26
N ILE A 77 25.64 -41.68 1.44
CA ILE A 77 25.89 -40.53 0.56
C ILE A 77 27.38 -40.44 0.17
N THR A 78 27.86 -41.41 -0.59
CA THR A 78 29.22 -41.41 -1.16
C THR A 78 29.21 -41.98 -2.57
N TRP A 79 28.85 -41.17 -3.57
CA TRP A 79 29.22 -41.42 -4.98
C TRP A 79 29.22 -40.19 -5.92
N PRO A 80 28.47 -39.10 -5.70
CA PRO A 80 28.58 -37.91 -6.56
C PRO A 80 29.88 -37.12 -6.42
N LEU A 81 30.52 -37.16 -5.24
CA LEU A 81 31.67 -36.31 -4.89
C LEU A 81 33.03 -36.86 -5.36
N LEU A 82 33.14 -38.14 -5.73
CA LEU A 82 34.42 -38.74 -6.14
C LEU A 82 34.75 -38.49 -7.63
N SER A 83 33.74 -38.28 -8.47
CA SER A 83 33.91 -38.04 -9.91
C SER A 83 34.41 -36.62 -10.27
N ALA A 84 34.25 -35.65 -9.37
CA ALA A 84 34.63 -34.25 -9.63
C ALA A 84 36.13 -33.95 -9.38
N LEU A 85 36.83 -34.81 -8.61
CA LEU A 85 38.20 -34.55 -8.16
C LEU A 85 39.31 -35.08 -9.10
N ILE A 86 38.96 -35.90 -10.10
CA ILE A 86 39.93 -36.52 -11.02
C ILE A 86 40.17 -35.68 -12.30
N ALA A 87 39.33 -34.70 -12.59
CA ALA A 87 39.38 -33.93 -13.85
C ALA A 87 40.29 -32.69 -13.85
N ILE A 88 40.93 -32.32 -12.72
CA ILE A 88 41.60 -31.02 -12.56
C ILE A 88 43.14 -31.05 -12.78
N PHE A 89 43.76 -32.24 -12.83
CA PHE A 89 45.22 -32.37 -13.01
C PHE A 89 45.62 -33.23 -14.21
N THR A 90 45.50 -32.68 -15.43
CA THR A 90 46.46 -32.94 -16.53
C THR A 90 46.31 -31.92 -17.65
N LEU A 91 47.36 -31.13 -17.89
CA LEU A 91 47.67 -30.45 -19.15
C LEU A 91 49.09 -30.84 -19.54
N PRO A 92 49.40 -30.86 -20.85
CA PRO A 92 50.48 -29.98 -21.29
C PRO A 92 50.17 -29.21 -22.59
N ALA A 93 50.89 -28.10 -22.78
CA ALA A 93 50.70 -27.11 -23.84
C ALA A 93 51.51 -27.43 -25.12
N LEU A 94 51.29 -26.66 -26.21
CA LEU A 94 52.35 -26.07 -27.05
C LEU A 94 51.86 -25.10 -28.16
N ARG A 95 52.31 -23.83 -28.04
CA ARG A 95 52.88 -22.92 -29.08
C ARG A 95 52.12 -22.39 -30.34
N CYS A 96 52.31 -21.06 -30.50
CA CYS A 96 52.61 -20.27 -31.73
C CYS A 96 51.49 -19.60 -32.58
N TYR A 97 51.62 -18.26 -32.68
CA TYR A 97 51.18 -17.35 -33.76
C TYR A 97 52.13 -17.48 -34.99
N PRO A 98 51.82 -17.01 -36.25
CA PRO A 98 51.38 -15.63 -36.53
C PRO A 98 50.49 -15.30 -37.78
N SER A 99 49.86 -14.11 -37.72
CA SER A 99 49.68 -13.06 -38.76
C SER A 99 49.04 -13.27 -40.16
N LEU A 100 48.29 -12.22 -40.57
CA LEU A 100 48.05 -11.66 -41.94
C LEU A 100 46.95 -12.25 -42.86
N GLY A 101 46.14 -11.34 -43.43
CA GLY A 101 45.22 -11.59 -44.56
C GLY A 101 44.05 -10.58 -44.67
N PHE A 102 43.88 -9.91 -45.81
CA PHE A 102 42.92 -8.80 -46.01
C PHE A 102 42.14 -8.99 -47.34
N VAL A 103 40.79 -9.08 -47.30
CA VAL A 103 39.81 -8.57 -48.34
C VAL A 103 39.80 -9.27 -49.75
N PRO A 104 38.71 -9.27 -50.57
CA PRO A 104 37.29 -9.62 -50.38
C PRO A 104 36.77 -10.67 -51.44
N GLY A 105 35.45 -10.93 -51.54
CA GLY A 105 34.87 -11.53 -52.76
C GLY A 105 33.42 -12.05 -52.69
N CYS A 106 32.55 -11.60 -53.59
CA CYS A 106 31.19 -12.11 -53.83
C CYS A 106 31.12 -12.70 -55.26
N PRO A 107 30.26 -13.70 -55.53
CA PRO A 107 29.26 -13.47 -56.60
C PRO A 107 27.88 -14.16 -56.40
N LYS A 108 26.87 -13.61 -57.10
CA LYS A 108 25.57 -14.27 -57.42
C LYS A 108 25.71 -15.18 -58.64
N PRO A 109 24.78 -16.12 -58.88
CA PRO A 109 23.70 -15.91 -59.88
C PRO A 109 22.37 -16.56 -59.43
N ALA A 110 21.27 -16.64 -60.18
CA ALA A 110 20.56 -15.80 -61.14
C ALA A 110 19.37 -16.65 -61.67
N ILE A 111 18.18 -16.06 -61.61
CA ILE A 111 16.85 -16.43 -62.15
C ILE A 111 16.80 -17.38 -63.37
N LEU A 112 15.77 -18.25 -63.42
CA LEU A 112 15.13 -18.72 -64.66
C LEU A 112 13.58 -18.83 -64.50
N ARG A 113 12.83 -18.45 -65.55
CA ARG A 113 11.34 -18.53 -65.68
C ARG A 113 10.97 -19.23 -67.01
N LEU A 114 9.90 -20.04 -67.01
CA LEU A 114 8.97 -20.38 -68.12
C LEU A 114 7.62 -20.78 -67.46
N ALA A 115 6.40 -20.35 -67.78
CA ALA A 115 5.65 -20.13 -69.05
C ALA A 115 5.09 -21.45 -69.68
N GLU A 116 3.83 -21.61 -70.18
CA GLU A 116 2.54 -20.85 -70.05
C GLU A 116 1.36 -21.58 -70.80
N THR A 117 0.07 -21.33 -70.44
CA THR A 117 -1.19 -21.43 -71.29
C THR A 117 -1.91 -22.82 -71.58
N PRO A 118 -3.07 -22.93 -72.34
CA PRO A 118 -4.45 -23.07 -71.75
C PRO A 118 -5.51 -23.96 -72.52
N VAL A 119 -6.78 -24.09 -72.05
CA VAL A 119 -7.97 -24.55 -72.86
C VAL A 119 -9.32 -23.89 -72.45
N GLN A 120 -10.25 -23.71 -73.41
CA GLN A 120 -11.58 -23.02 -73.42
C GLN A 120 -12.75 -23.84 -72.77
N ILE A 121 -13.90 -23.33 -72.26
CA ILE A 121 -14.99 -22.36 -72.62
C ILE A 121 -16.06 -22.87 -73.63
N ASN A 122 -17.33 -22.96 -73.18
CA ASN A 122 -18.66 -22.80 -73.88
C ASN A 122 -19.80 -23.56 -73.11
N ASN A 123 -21.11 -23.22 -73.11
CA ASN A 123 -21.86 -21.97 -73.38
C ASN A 123 -23.30 -22.04 -72.76
N THR A 124 -24.01 -20.91 -72.63
CA THR A 124 -25.29 -20.73 -71.88
C THR A 124 -26.61 -21.10 -72.62
N PRO A 125 -27.80 -21.09 -71.97
CA PRO A 125 -28.66 -19.88 -71.98
C PRO A 125 -29.35 -19.49 -70.64
N ARG A 126 -29.95 -18.28 -70.60
CA ARG A 126 -30.41 -17.52 -69.41
C ARG A 126 -31.88 -17.74 -69.00
N THR A 127 -32.18 -17.53 -67.71
CA THR A 127 -33.18 -16.55 -67.20
C THR A 127 -32.88 -16.15 -65.74
N VAL A 128 -33.34 -14.96 -65.29
CA VAL A 128 -32.91 -14.26 -64.06
C VAL A 128 -34.08 -14.11 -63.07
N PRO A 129 -33.85 -14.11 -61.74
CA PRO A 129 -34.12 -12.88 -60.99
C PRO A 129 -33.12 -12.54 -59.86
N LYS A 130 -32.69 -11.27 -59.84
CA LYS A 130 -32.25 -10.43 -58.70
C LYS A 130 -31.15 -10.95 -57.74
N GLN A 131 -29.95 -10.37 -57.85
CA GLN A 131 -28.96 -10.33 -56.76
C GLN A 131 -29.34 -9.26 -55.72
N SER A 132 -29.09 -9.59 -54.45
CA SER A 132 -28.83 -8.63 -53.37
C SER A 132 -27.31 -8.51 -53.19
N ASP A 133 -26.80 -7.31 -52.92
CA ASP A 133 -25.36 -7.04 -52.94
C ASP A 133 -24.55 -7.80 -51.87
N PHE A 134 -23.33 -8.20 -52.25
CA PHE A 134 -22.37 -8.86 -51.37
C PHE A 134 -21.72 -7.83 -50.44
N PHE A 135 -21.84 -8.04 -49.13
CA PHE A 135 -21.09 -7.28 -48.13
C PHE A 135 -19.59 -7.64 -48.18
N ASN A 136 -18.74 -6.61 -48.17
CA ASN A 136 -17.29 -6.73 -48.21
C ASN A 136 -16.73 -6.78 -46.76
N PRO A 137 -16.04 -7.84 -46.31
CA PRO A 137 -15.64 -7.99 -44.89
C PRO A 137 -14.60 -7.00 -44.35
N ARG A 138 -14.20 -5.97 -45.13
CA ARG A 138 -13.15 -5.01 -44.76
C ARG A 138 -13.66 -3.80 -43.97
N ASP A 139 -14.95 -3.51 -43.99
CA ASP A 139 -15.51 -2.33 -43.32
C ASP A 139 -15.99 -2.62 -41.88
N THR A 140 -16.29 -3.87 -41.54
CA THR A 140 -16.75 -4.26 -40.18
C THR A 140 -15.67 -4.11 -39.12
N PHE A 141 -14.41 -4.48 -39.41
CA PHE A 141 -13.30 -4.33 -38.46
C PHE A 141 -12.89 -2.87 -38.22
N ARG A 142 -13.13 -1.97 -39.18
CA ARG A 142 -12.87 -0.52 -39.00
C ARG A 142 -13.95 0.23 -38.22
N GLN A 143 -15.13 -0.36 -38.04
CA GLN A 143 -16.21 0.25 -37.25
C GLN A 143 -16.35 -0.33 -35.83
N GLN A 144 -15.56 -1.35 -35.47
CA GLN A 144 -15.56 -1.91 -34.10
C GLN A 144 -14.49 -1.33 -33.16
N SER A 145 -13.50 -0.56 -33.65
CA SER A 145 -12.46 0.03 -32.78
C SER A 145 -12.91 1.27 -31.99
N SER A 146 -14.18 1.68 -32.07
CA SER A 146 -14.73 2.73 -31.20
C SER A 146 -15.16 2.13 -29.86
N TYR A 147 -14.19 1.79 -29.01
CA TYR A 147 -14.44 1.52 -27.60
C TYR A 147 -15.21 2.71 -27.00
N LYS A 148 -16.41 2.46 -26.45
CA LYS A 148 -17.16 3.49 -25.73
C LYS A 148 -16.51 3.71 -24.36
N LYS A 149 -15.47 4.53 -24.33
CA LYS A 149 -14.89 5.05 -23.09
C LYS A 149 -15.97 5.84 -22.34
N PHE A 150 -16.27 5.43 -21.12
CA PHE A 150 -17.22 6.14 -20.25
C PHE A 150 -16.45 6.98 -19.21
N PRO A 151 -16.28 8.30 -19.40
CA PRO A 151 -15.86 9.17 -18.31
C PRO A 151 -16.93 9.15 -17.21
N MET A 152 -16.52 8.89 -15.97
CA MET A 152 -17.34 8.73 -14.74
C MET A 152 -18.82 8.36 -14.98
N ALA A 153 -19.11 7.05 -14.99
CA ALA A 153 -20.46 6.54 -15.18
C ALA A 153 -21.49 7.20 -14.22
N THR A 154 -22.43 7.95 -14.80
CA THR A 154 -23.67 8.35 -14.13
C THR A 154 -24.56 7.11 -14.00
N HIS A 155 -24.85 6.72 -12.76
CA HIS A 155 -25.66 5.54 -12.44
C HIS A 155 -27.08 5.67 -13.03
N ASN A 156 -27.32 4.99 -14.15
CA ASN A 156 -28.61 5.00 -14.84
C ASN A 156 -29.55 3.98 -14.18
N SER A 157 -30.32 4.44 -13.18
CA SER A 157 -31.27 3.59 -12.47
C SER A 157 -32.39 3.10 -13.39
N LYS A 158 -32.40 1.80 -13.75
CA LYS A 158 -33.57 0.95 -14.11
C LYS A 158 -33.17 -0.45 -14.61
N GLN A 159 -32.72 -1.30 -13.69
CA GLN A 159 -33.15 -2.70 -13.61
C GLN A 159 -33.61 -2.95 -12.16
N ASP A 160 -34.27 -4.07 -11.87
CA ASP A 160 -34.66 -4.42 -10.49
C ASP A 160 -33.39 -4.49 -9.63
N GLY A 161 -33.16 -3.46 -8.81
CA GLY A 161 -31.87 -3.20 -8.19
C GLY A 161 -31.45 -4.30 -7.23
N GLY A 162 -30.18 -4.71 -7.31
CA GLY A 162 -29.64 -5.71 -6.40
C GLY A 162 -29.42 -5.15 -5.00
N ILE A 163 -28.99 -6.03 -4.10
CA ILE A 163 -28.87 -5.68 -2.69
C ILE A 163 -27.69 -4.75 -2.41
N THR A 164 -26.61 -4.79 -3.20
CA THR A 164 -25.35 -4.08 -2.92
C THR A 164 -25.55 -2.57 -2.72
N PHE A 165 -26.38 -1.91 -3.53
CA PHE A 165 -26.61 -0.47 -3.42
C PHE A 165 -27.94 -0.11 -2.72
N ALA A 166 -28.66 -1.08 -2.13
CA ALA A 166 -30.01 -0.89 -1.56
C ALA A 166 -30.09 0.10 -0.37
N ALA A 167 -28.96 0.53 0.18
CA ALA A 167 -28.86 1.58 1.19
C ALA A 167 -28.35 2.92 0.65
N GLN A 168 -27.80 2.98 -0.57
CA GLN A 168 -27.07 4.12 -1.11
C GLN A 168 -27.90 5.42 -1.09
N ASP A 169 -29.14 5.38 -1.60
CA ASP A 169 -30.06 6.53 -1.63
C ASP A 169 -30.56 6.99 -0.24
N LYS A 170 -30.32 6.19 0.81
CA LYS A 170 -30.73 6.48 2.19
C LYS A 170 -29.62 7.11 3.02
N LEU A 171 -28.39 7.15 2.50
CA LEU A 171 -27.24 7.69 3.23
C LEU A 171 -27.30 9.22 3.29
N PRO A 172 -27.02 9.83 4.45
CA PRO A 172 -26.92 11.29 4.55
C PRO A 172 -25.75 11.79 3.71
N LYS A 173 -25.88 12.96 3.08
CA LYS A 173 -24.74 13.63 2.43
C LYS A 173 -23.68 14.00 3.46
N LEU A 174 -22.41 14.02 3.03
CA LEU A 174 -21.30 14.45 3.86
C LEU A 174 -21.51 15.91 4.31
N PRO A 175 -21.60 16.20 5.63
CA PRO A 175 -21.87 17.55 6.12
C PRO A 175 -20.67 18.47 5.91
N ILE A 176 -20.92 19.74 5.61
CA ILE A 176 -19.91 20.79 5.67
C ILE A 176 -19.92 21.33 7.12
N PRO A 177 -18.81 21.24 7.88
CA PRO A 177 -18.75 21.77 9.24
C PRO A 177 -18.92 23.29 9.30
N GLU A 178 -19.27 23.82 10.46
CA GLU A 178 -19.25 25.27 10.69
C GLU A 178 -17.81 25.80 10.72
N LEU A 179 -17.58 26.92 10.03
CA LEU A 179 -16.26 27.51 9.80
C LEU A 179 -15.47 27.73 11.10
N GLU A 180 -16.08 28.41 12.08
CA GLU A 180 -15.47 28.63 13.39
C GLU A 180 -15.06 27.33 14.09
N SER A 181 -15.84 26.26 13.96
CA SER A 181 -15.57 24.98 14.60
C SER A 181 -14.37 24.29 13.98
N SER A 182 -14.27 24.26 12.64
CA SER A 182 -13.07 23.74 11.96
C SER A 182 -11.83 24.56 12.28
N LEU A 183 -11.94 25.89 12.39
CA LEU A 183 -10.81 26.76 12.72
C LEU A 183 -10.34 26.62 14.18
N LYS A 184 -11.26 26.45 15.13
CA LYS A 184 -10.93 26.09 16.52
C LYS A 184 -10.24 24.72 16.59
N ARG A 185 -10.64 23.75 15.76
CA ARG A 185 -10.02 22.42 15.65
C ARG A 185 -8.63 22.48 15.01
N TYR A 186 -8.44 23.31 13.99
CA TYR A 186 -7.15 23.58 13.34
C TYR A 186 -6.13 24.14 14.34
N LEU A 187 -6.49 25.23 15.05
CA LEU A 187 -5.62 25.79 16.09
C LEU A 187 -5.32 24.77 17.21
N ARG A 188 -6.31 23.96 17.61
CA ARG A 188 -6.14 22.88 18.60
C ARG A 188 -5.14 21.80 18.14
N ALA A 189 -5.11 21.47 16.85
CA ALA A 189 -4.17 20.51 16.28
C ALA A 189 -2.76 21.09 16.11
N LEU A 190 -2.65 22.40 15.81
CA LEU A 190 -1.37 23.09 15.65
C LEU A 190 -0.65 23.39 16.96
N LYS A 191 -1.39 23.75 18.01
CA LYS A 191 -0.84 24.17 19.31
C LYS A 191 0.29 23.27 19.86
N PRO A 192 0.20 21.93 19.90
CA PRO A 192 1.29 21.07 20.39
C PRO A 192 2.49 20.95 19.42
N LEU A 193 2.37 21.42 18.18
CA LEU A 193 3.40 21.38 17.13
C LEU A 193 4.16 22.72 16.98
N GLN A 194 3.77 23.74 17.74
CA GLN A 194 4.23 25.12 17.57
C GLN A 194 4.81 25.71 18.86
N THR A 195 5.77 26.63 18.72
CA THR A 195 6.15 27.53 19.81
C THR A 195 5.01 28.51 20.13
N PRO A 196 5.00 29.13 21.34
CA PRO A 196 3.98 30.12 21.68
C PRO A 196 3.93 31.34 20.73
N ARG A 197 5.03 31.63 20.02
CA ARG A 197 5.07 32.68 19.01
C ARG A 197 4.38 32.23 17.71
N GLU A 198 4.84 31.13 17.11
CA GLU A 198 4.21 30.56 15.91
C GLU A 198 2.70 30.36 16.11
N HIS A 199 2.29 29.90 17.29
CA HIS A 199 0.87 29.72 17.58
C HIS A 199 0.09 31.04 17.70
N SER A 200 0.71 32.10 18.22
CA SER A 200 0.11 33.45 18.22
C SER A 200 0.01 34.04 16.82
N ASP A 201 0.95 33.70 15.93
CA ASP A 201 0.94 34.13 14.53
C ASP A 201 -0.18 33.38 13.76
N SER A 202 -0.31 32.06 13.93
CA SER A 202 -1.45 31.27 13.39
C SER A 202 -2.81 31.72 13.93
N GLN A 203 -2.90 32.14 15.20
CA GLN A 203 -4.14 32.71 15.76
C GLN A 203 -4.55 33.99 15.03
N GLN A 204 -3.62 34.91 14.80
CA GLN A 204 -3.88 36.14 14.03
C GLN A 204 -4.33 35.83 12.59
N ALA A 205 -3.68 34.88 11.91
CA ALA A 205 -4.06 34.45 10.57
C ALA A 205 -5.49 33.86 10.51
N VAL A 206 -5.89 33.10 11.53
CA VAL A 206 -7.25 32.54 11.67
C VAL A 206 -8.28 33.63 12.00
N GLU A 207 -7.96 34.59 12.85
CA GLU A 207 -8.82 35.74 13.16
C GLU A 207 -9.04 36.66 11.94
N GLU A 208 -7.99 36.88 11.14
CA GLU A 208 -8.09 37.60 9.87
C GLU A 208 -8.96 36.84 8.86
N PHE A 209 -8.70 35.55 8.66
CA PHE A 209 -9.49 34.71 7.75
C PHE A 209 -10.97 34.66 8.13
N LEU A 210 -11.31 34.59 9.42
CA LEU A 210 -12.69 34.68 9.91
C LEU A 210 -13.37 36.01 9.60
N ARG A 211 -12.59 37.10 9.52
CA ARG A 211 -13.08 38.47 9.31
C ARG A 211 -13.19 38.83 7.83
N VAL A 212 -12.37 38.23 6.96
CA VAL A 212 -12.20 38.62 5.55
C VAL A 212 -12.69 37.52 4.60
N GLU A 213 -11.86 36.55 4.21
CA GLU A 213 -12.15 35.64 3.08
C GLU A 213 -12.98 34.41 3.50
N GLY A 214 -12.83 33.95 4.74
CA GLY A 214 -13.40 32.71 5.24
C GLY A 214 -14.93 32.60 5.10
N PRO A 215 -15.72 33.59 5.52
CA PRO A 215 -17.19 33.56 5.37
C PRO A 215 -17.64 33.49 3.90
N GLU A 216 -16.91 34.15 2.99
CA GLU A 216 -17.22 34.12 1.56
C GLU A 216 -16.88 32.76 0.94
N LEU A 217 -15.69 32.22 1.25
CA LEU A 217 -15.27 30.89 0.81
C LEU A 217 -16.19 29.79 1.36
N GLN A 218 -16.66 29.92 2.60
CA GLN A 218 -17.66 29.02 3.19
C GLN A 218 -18.94 28.99 2.35
N GLU A 219 -19.44 30.15 1.95
CA GLU A 219 -20.67 30.24 1.16
C GLU A 219 -20.46 29.78 -0.29
N LYS A 220 -19.31 30.09 -0.90
CA LYS A 220 -18.90 29.53 -2.20
C LYS A 220 -18.82 27.99 -2.14
N LEU A 221 -18.31 27.41 -1.03
CA LEU A 221 -18.27 25.96 -0.84
C LEU A 221 -19.67 25.34 -0.67
N ARG A 222 -20.56 25.97 0.11
CA ARG A 222 -21.97 25.54 0.22
C ARG A 222 -22.66 25.55 -1.15
N ASN A 223 -22.46 26.60 -1.94
CA ASN A 223 -22.98 26.71 -3.30
C ASN A 223 -22.38 25.65 -4.24
N TYR A 224 -21.06 25.42 -4.19
CA TYR A 224 -20.38 24.36 -4.95
C TYR A 224 -20.90 22.95 -4.63
N ALA A 225 -21.34 22.71 -3.40
CA ALA A 225 -21.87 21.42 -2.95
C ALA A 225 -23.34 21.18 -3.37
N GLN A 226 -24.07 22.20 -3.82
CA GLN A 226 -25.42 22.02 -4.37
C GLN A 226 -25.39 21.08 -5.58
N GLY A 227 -26.35 20.16 -5.66
CA GLY A 227 -26.40 19.14 -6.71
C GLY A 227 -25.40 17.98 -6.59
N LYS A 228 -24.41 18.03 -5.67
CA LYS A 228 -23.38 16.97 -5.54
C LYS A 228 -23.71 15.95 -4.45
N SER A 229 -23.19 14.72 -4.58
CA SER A 229 -23.32 13.67 -3.56
C SER A 229 -22.50 13.99 -2.30
N SER A 230 -21.30 14.54 -2.50
CA SER A 230 -20.34 14.92 -1.46
C SER A 230 -19.60 16.20 -1.90
N TYR A 231 -19.32 17.11 -0.96
CA TYR A 231 -18.62 18.36 -1.27
C TYR A 231 -17.13 18.15 -1.55
N ILE A 232 -16.52 17.12 -0.95
CA ILE A 232 -15.07 16.88 -0.99
C ILE A 232 -14.66 15.93 -2.12
N GLU A 233 -15.53 15.03 -2.57
CA GLU A 233 -15.16 13.88 -3.41
C GLU A 233 -14.34 14.27 -4.64
N GLN A 234 -14.81 15.26 -5.42
CA GLN A 234 -14.08 15.70 -6.62
C GLN A 234 -12.74 16.36 -6.26
N PHE A 235 -12.69 17.24 -5.25
CA PHE A 235 -11.43 17.86 -4.81
C PHE A 235 -10.42 16.84 -4.30
N TRP A 236 -10.90 15.73 -3.73
CA TRP A 236 -10.07 14.62 -3.27
C TRP A 236 -9.56 13.77 -4.44
N TYR A 237 -10.38 13.49 -5.47
CA TYR A 237 -9.87 12.91 -6.73
C TYR A 237 -8.85 13.82 -7.41
N ASP A 238 -9.16 15.11 -7.57
CA ASP A 238 -8.27 16.13 -8.16
C ASP A 238 -6.90 16.12 -7.45
N SER A 239 -6.87 15.98 -6.12
CA SER A 239 -5.63 15.94 -5.31
C SER A 239 -4.68 14.79 -5.70
N TYR A 240 -5.22 13.62 -6.00
CA TYR A 240 -4.43 12.46 -6.41
C TYR A 240 -4.11 12.48 -7.90
N LEU A 241 -5.05 12.92 -8.75
CA LEU A 241 -4.91 12.91 -10.21
C LEU A 241 -3.92 13.96 -10.71
N ASN A 242 -3.86 15.11 -10.07
CA ASN A 242 -2.91 16.20 -10.36
C ASN A 242 -1.54 15.99 -9.71
N PHE A 243 -1.34 14.88 -8.99
CA PHE A 243 -0.05 14.51 -8.41
C PHE A 243 0.88 13.97 -9.51
N ASP A 244 1.90 14.76 -9.88
CA ASP A 244 2.84 14.44 -10.97
C ASP A 244 3.85 13.33 -10.63
N ASN A 245 4.07 13.05 -9.34
CA ASN A 245 5.05 12.06 -8.89
C ASN A 245 4.61 10.61 -9.23
N PRO A 246 5.55 9.65 -9.30
CA PRO A 246 5.25 8.24 -9.44
C PRO A 246 4.24 7.74 -8.41
N VAL A 247 3.26 6.95 -8.83
CA VAL A 247 2.26 6.36 -7.91
C VAL A 247 2.84 5.23 -7.05
N VAL A 248 3.88 4.56 -7.54
CA VAL A 248 4.67 3.60 -6.74
C VAL A 248 5.36 4.33 -5.58
N LEU A 249 5.33 3.72 -4.39
CA LEU A 249 5.82 4.25 -3.10
C LEU A 249 5.10 5.51 -2.59
N ASN A 250 4.80 6.50 -3.42
CA ASN A 250 4.19 7.76 -2.98
C ASN A 250 2.66 7.71 -2.83
N LEU A 251 1.97 6.74 -3.47
CA LEU A 251 0.51 6.65 -3.47
C LEU A 251 -0.03 5.23 -3.20
N ASN A 252 0.34 4.24 -4.01
CA ASN A 252 -0.23 2.90 -3.93
C ASN A 252 0.18 2.21 -2.62
N PRO A 253 -0.75 1.78 -1.76
CA PRO A 253 -0.45 0.87 -0.65
C PRO A 253 -0.39 -0.60 -1.13
N PHE A 254 -0.06 -1.50 -0.21
CA PHE A 254 -0.19 -2.94 -0.40
C PHE A 254 -0.81 -3.65 0.82
N PHE A 255 -1.46 -4.78 0.58
CA PHE A 255 -1.79 -5.80 1.55
C PHE A 255 -0.91 -7.04 1.34
N LEU A 256 -0.37 -7.62 2.42
CA LEU A 256 0.25 -8.95 2.42
C LEU A 256 -0.76 -9.95 3.01
N LEU A 257 -1.20 -10.90 2.20
CA LEU A 257 -2.21 -11.88 2.60
C LEU A 257 -1.60 -12.94 3.52
N GLU A 258 -2.39 -13.48 4.43
CA GLU A 258 -2.01 -14.69 5.17
C GLU A 258 -1.84 -15.89 4.20
N ASP A 259 -1.01 -16.84 4.62
CA ASP A 259 -0.74 -18.06 3.84
C ASP A 259 -1.90 -19.06 3.92
N ASP A 260 -2.08 -19.90 2.89
CA ASP A 260 -3.10 -20.94 2.93
C ASP A 260 -2.83 -21.87 4.12
N PRO A 261 -3.83 -22.17 4.99
CA PRO A 261 -3.67 -23.10 6.11
C PRO A 261 -3.18 -24.50 5.73
N THR A 262 -3.24 -24.84 4.44
CA THR A 262 -2.74 -26.08 3.84
C THR A 262 -1.41 -25.82 3.11
N PRO A 263 -0.24 -26.17 3.67
CA PRO A 263 1.05 -25.84 3.05
C PRO A 263 1.23 -26.37 1.62
N ALA A 264 0.61 -27.49 1.27
CA ALA A 264 0.62 -28.04 -0.09
C ALA A 264 -0.08 -27.16 -1.14
N ARG A 265 -0.92 -26.20 -0.72
CA ARG A 265 -1.58 -25.22 -1.59
C ARG A 265 -0.76 -23.94 -1.79
N ASN A 266 0.31 -23.72 -1.01
CA ASN A 266 1.25 -22.61 -1.19
C ASN A 266 2.23 -22.82 -2.37
N ASN A 267 1.86 -23.63 -3.37
CA ASN A 267 2.49 -23.59 -4.68
C ASN A 267 1.99 -22.36 -5.45
N GLN A 268 2.89 -21.61 -6.09
CA GLN A 268 2.57 -20.38 -6.83
C GLN A 268 1.39 -20.53 -7.80
N VAL A 269 1.39 -21.54 -8.68
CA VAL A 269 0.35 -21.73 -9.70
C VAL A 269 -0.99 -22.06 -9.06
N THR A 270 -1.01 -23.00 -8.10
CA THR A 270 -2.23 -23.40 -7.39
C THR A 270 -2.83 -22.22 -6.61
N ARG A 271 -2.01 -21.48 -5.85
CA ARG A 271 -2.49 -20.33 -5.07
C ARG A 271 -2.94 -19.19 -5.97
N ALA A 272 -2.20 -18.87 -7.03
CA ALA A 272 -2.59 -17.86 -8.01
C ALA A 272 -3.91 -18.20 -8.70
N ALA A 273 -4.09 -19.44 -9.17
CA ALA A 273 -5.35 -19.87 -9.79
C ALA A 273 -6.54 -19.79 -8.82
N SER A 274 -6.35 -20.17 -7.55
CA SER A 274 -7.39 -20.04 -6.52
C SER A 274 -7.73 -18.59 -6.20
N LEU A 275 -6.73 -17.71 -6.08
CA LEU A 275 -6.95 -16.27 -5.86
C LEU A 275 -7.67 -15.63 -7.04
N VAL A 276 -7.31 -15.98 -8.29
CA VAL A 276 -8.01 -15.53 -9.50
C VAL A 276 -9.48 -15.96 -9.48
N VAL A 277 -9.78 -17.24 -9.23
CA VAL A 277 -11.18 -17.72 -9.21
C VAL A 277 -12.00 -17.00 -8.13
N SER A 278 -11.46 -16.86 -6.92
CA SER A 278 -12.15 -16.15 -5.84
C SER A 278 -12.31 -14.65 -6.12
N ALA A 279 -11.35 -14.02 -6.80
CA ALA A 279 -11.48 -12.64 -7.26
C ALA A 279 -12.56 -12.48 -8.35
N LEU A 280 -12.68 -13.44 -9.26
CA LEU A 280 -13.70 -13.43 -10.33
C LEU A 280 -15.12 -13.64 -9.77
N GLU A 281 -15.31 -14.49 -8.76
CA GLU A 281 -16.60 -14.59 -8.07
C GLU A 281 -16.94 -13.28 -7.31
N PHE A 282 -15.95 -12.57 -6.76
CA PHE A 282 -16.18 -11.21 -6.20
C PHE A 282 -16.56 -10.19 -7.30
N VAL A 283 -15.86 -10.17 -8.45
CA VAL A 283 -16.21 -9.33 -9.62
C VAL A 283 -17.67 -9.58 -10.04
N ARG A 284 -18.04 -10.86 -10.16
CA ARG A 284 -19.39 -11.30 -10.51
C ARG A 284 -20.42 -10.86 -9.47
N ALA A 285 -20.13 -10.99 -8.18
CA ALA A 285 -21.02 -10.54 -7.11
C ALA A 285 -21.22 -9.02 -7.09
N VAL A 286 -20.19 -8.22 -7.43
CA VAL A 286 -20.32 -6.77 -7.61
C VAL A 286 -21.18 -6.43 -8.85
N ARG A 287 -20.90 -7.05 -10.00
CA ARG A 287 -21.63 -6.80 -11.25
C ARG A 287 -23.10 -7.23 -11.20
N LYS A 288 -23.43 -8.30 -10.47
CA LYS A 288 -24.81 -8.76 -10.25
C LYS A 288 -25.47 -8.07 -9.05
N GLU A 289 -24.81 -7.12 -8.41
CA GLU A 289 -25.27 -6.41 -7.20
C GLU A 289 -25.71 -7.36 -6.05
N GLU A 290 -25.05 -8.52 -5.95
CA GLU A 290 -25.28 -9.58 -4.96
C GLU A 290 -24.41 -9.46 -3.70
N LEU A 291 -23.41 -8.56 -3.70
CA LEU A 291 -22.56 -8.32 -2.55
C LEU A 291 -23.36 -7.73 -1.38
N GLN A 292 -23.28 -8.35 -0.20
CA GLN A 292 -23.98 -7.89 1.01
C GLN A 292 -23.51 -6.47 1.41
N PRO A 293 -24.43 -5.49 1.60
CA PRO A 293 -24.10 -4.15 2.05
C PRO A 293 -23.30 -4.12 3.36
N ASP A 294 -22.22 -3.34 3.37
CA ASP A 294 -21.45 -3.10 4.58
C ASP A 294 -22.27 -2.25 5.58
N SER A 295 -22.13 -2.54 6.87
CA SER A 295 -22.70 -1.73 7.95
C SER A 295 -21.83 -1.77 9.21
N ILE A 296 -21.89 -0.71 10.02
CA ILE A 296 -21.25 -0.63 11.35
C ILE A 296 -22.35 -0.37 12.37
N LYS A 297 -22.50 -1.29 13.34
CA LYS A 297 -23.55 -1.27 14.37
C LYS A 297 -24.96 -0.98 13.79
N GLY A 298 -25.28 -1.59 12.66
CA GLY A 298 -26.56 -1.42 11.94
C GLY A 298 -26.67 -0.15 11.09
N THR A 299 -25.70 0.77 11.13
CA THR A 299 -25.63 1.94 10.23
C THR A 299 -25.02 1.50 8.89
N PRO A 300 -25.72 1.63 7.75
CA PRO A 300 -25.18 1.24 6.45
C PRO A 300 -23.99 2.11 6.04
N LEU A 301 -23.10 1.55 5.20
CA LEU A 301 -22.00 2.28 4.57
C LEU A 301 -22.23 2.47 3.07
N CYS A 302 -21.57 3.49 2.50
CA CYS A 302 -21.54 3.80 1.08
C CYS A 302 -20.80 2.71 0.29
N MET A 303 -21.51 2.03 -0.61
CA MET A 303 -20.95 0.94 -1.42
C MET A 303 -20.37 1.42 -2.76
N TYR A 304 -20.58 2.69 -3.15
CA TYR A 304 -20.21 3.23 -4.47
C TYR A 304 -18.78 2.88 -4.94
N GLN A 305 -17.77 2.86 -4.06
CA GLN A 305 -16.39 2.54 -4.45
C GLN A 305 -16.21 1.13 -5.01
N PHE A 306 -17.07 0.15 -4.67
CA PHE A 306 -17.00 -1.20 -5.27
C PHE A 306 -17.26 -1.16 -6.78
N SER A 307 -18.07 -0.20 -7.25
CA SER A 307 -18.28 0.00 -8.70
C SER A 307 -17.00 0.39 -9.45
N ARG A 308 -15.96 0.89 -8.76
CA ARG A 308 -14.70 1.36 -9.37
C ARG A 308 -13.54 0.37 -9.20
N LEU A 309 -13.74 -0.80 -8.61
CA LEU A 309 -12.65 -1.69 -8.19
C LEU A 309 -12.02 -2.50 -9.33
N PHE A 310 -12.78 -2.81 -10.39
CA PHE A 310 -12.36 -3.69 -11.50
C PHE A 310 -12.68 -3.10 -12.86
N GLY A 311 -11.89 -3.50 -13.87
CA GLY A 311 -11.95 -2.92 -15.22
C GLY A 311 -11.42 -1.48 -15.26
N THR A 312 -10.81 -1.02 -14.16
CA THR A 312 -10.44 0.39 -13.91
C THR A 312 -8.94 0.58 -14.05
N ALA A 313 -8.51 1.70 -14.63
CA ALA A 313 -7.11 2.12 -14.70
C ALA A 313 -6.94 3.63 -14.49
N ARG A 314 -5.82 4.04 -13.91
CA ARG A 314 -5.38 5.45 -13.86
C ARG A 314 -4.57 5.78 -15.11
N VAL A 315 -5.22 6.38 -16.09
CA VAL A 315 -4.60 6.78 -17.36
C VAL A 315 -4.06 8.21 -17.24
N PRO A 316 -2.75 8.46 -17.43
CA PRO A 316 -2.23 9.83 -17.54
C PRO A 316 -2.58 10.41 -18.92
N THR A 317 -3.00 11.67 -18.95
CA THR A 317 -3.27 12.45 -20.17
C THR A 317 -2.57 13.80 -20.08
N GLU A 318 -2.46 14.53 -21.19
CA GLU A 318 -1.87 15.88 -21.23
C GLU A 318 -2.54 16.85 -20.24
N ALA A 319 -3.84 16.70 -20.03
CA ALA A 319 -4.64 17.50 -19.09
C ALA A 319 -4.61 16.97 -17.62
N GLY A 320 -3.73 16.02 -17.30
CA GLY A 320 -3.65 15.36 -15.99
C GLY A 320 -4.11 13.89 -16.03
N CYS A 321 -4.03 13.18 -14.91
CA CYS A 321 -4.51 11.80 -14.84
C CYS A 321 -6.04 11.74 -14.83
N GLN A 322 -6.60 10.65 -15.35
CA GLN A 322 -8.02 10.32 -15.27
C GLN A 322 -8.20 8.88 -14.80
N ILE A 323 -9.36 8.56 -14.22
CA ILE A 323 -9.77 7.18 -13.95
C ILE A 323 -10.67 6.74 -15.11
N GLU A 324 -10.15 5.85 -15.96
CA GLU A 324 -10.92 5.18 -17.00
C GLU A 324 -11.45 3.84 -16.47
N GLN A 325 -12.63 3.43 -16.95
CA GLN A 325 -13.23 2.14 -16.60
C GLN A 325 -13.89 1.47 -17.81
N ASP A 326 -13.67 0.17 -17.94
CA ASP A 326 -14.44 -0.73 -18.79
C ASP A 326 -15.35 -1.64 -17.93
N PRO A 327 -16.65 -1.35 -17.81
CA PRO A 327 -17.58 -2.18 -17.04
C PRO A 327 -17.85 -3.54 -17.70
N GLU A 328 -17.63 -3.70 -19.01
CA GLU A 328 -17.92 -4.91 -19.79
C GLU A 328 -16.73 -5.87 -19.91
N SER A 329 -15.56 -5.48 -19.38
CA SER A 329 -14.31 -6.25 -19.41
C SER A 329 -14.47 -7.73 -19.02
N LYS A 330 -13.87 -8.63 -19.80
CA LYS A 330 -13.97 -10.09 -19.61
C LYS A 330 -12.65 -10.78 -19.28
N HIS A 331 -11.53 -10.07 -19.41
CA HIS A 331 -10.18 -10.61 -19.34
C HIS A 331 -9.40 -10.15 -18.11
N ILE A 332 -8.37 -10.93 -17.79
CA ILE A 332 -7.28 -10.51 -16.91
C ILE A 332 -5.99 -10.40 -17.72
N VAL A 333 -5.05 -9.61 -17.21
CA VAL A 333 -3.67 -9.59 -17.71
C VAL A 333 -2.76 -10.23 -16.65
N VAL A 334 -1.87 -11.11 -17.11
CA VAL A 334 -0.87 -11.80 -16.30
C VAL A 334 0.51 -11.28 -16.69
N MET A 335 1.28 -10.82 -15.70
CA MET A 335 2.67 -10.41 -15.86
C MET A 335 3.60 -11.47 -15.29
N CYS A 336 4.57 -11.92 -16.09
CA CYS A 336 5.62 -12.83 -15.65
C CYS A 336 6.94 -12.46 -16.32
N HIS A 337 8.02 -12.31 -15.54
CA HIS A 337 9.33 -11.86 -16.04
C HIS A 337 9.26 -10.54 -16.85
N GLY A 338 8.37 -9.62 -16.49
CA GLY A 338 8.16 -8.35 -17.22
C GLY A 338 7.41 -8.48 -18.55
N GLN A 339 7.03 -9.72 -18.93
CA GLN A 339 6.26 -10.02 -20.14
C GLN A 339 4.77 -10.09 -19.82
N PHE A 340 3.93 -9.67 -20.77
CA PHE A 340 2.49 -9.52 -20.60
C PHE A 340 1.72 -10.61 -21.36
N TYR A 341 0.71 -11.17 -20.72
CA TYR A 341 -0.19 -12.17 -21.31
C TYR A 341 -1.63 -11.85 -20.94
N TRP A 342 -2.60 -12.22 -21.76
CA TRP A 342 -4.02 -12.02 -21.47
C TRP A 342 -4.87 -13.20 -21.95
N PHE A 343 -6.03 -13.38 -21.33
CA PHE A 343 -7.09 -14.28 -21.78
C PHE A 343 -8.42 -13.89 -21.12
N ASP A 344 -9.51 -14.18 -21.81
CA ASP A 344 -10.87 -14.03 -21.28
C ASP A 344 -11.14 -15.06 -20.19
N VAL A 345 -11.87 -14.64 -19.15
CA VAL A 345 -12.21 -15.42 -17.96
C VAL A 345 -13.69 -15.35 -17.60
N LEU A 346 -14.43 -14.36 -18.13
CA LEU A 346 -15.87 -14.20 -17.98
C LEU A 346 -16.59 -14.19 -19.35
N ASP A 347 -17.88 -14.50 -19.35
CA ASP A 347 -18.78 -14.30 -20.49
C ASP A 347 -19.61 -13.00 -20.37
N ASP A 348 -20.52 -12.76 -21.32
CA ASP A 348 -21.47 -11.62 -21.31
C ASP A 348 -22.41 -11.60 -20.09
N ASN A 349 -22.60 -12.72 -19.38
CA ASN A 349 -23.40 -12.78 -18.16
C ASN A 349 -22.54 -12.59 -16.89
N SER A 350 -21.25 -12.27 -17.05
CA SER A 350 -20.23 -12.27 -15.99
C SER A 350 -20.15 -13.60 -15.22
N ASP A 351 -20.50 -14.72 -15.85
CA ASP A 351 -20.25 -16.05 -15.33
C ASP A 351 -18.87 -16.55 -15.83
N LEU A 352 -18.21 -17.38 -15.03
CA LEU A 352 -16.87 -17.87 -15.32
C LEU A 352 -16.91 -18.83 -16.54
N ILE A 353 -15.87 -18.75 -17.38
CA ILE A 353 -15.73 -19.60 -18.59
C ILE A 353 -14.60 -20.64 -18.47
N MET A 354 -13.84 -20.62 -17.37
CA MET A 354 -12.70 -21.51 -17.11
C MET A 354 -12.75 -22.06 -15.69
N THR A 355 -12.40 -23.33 -15.50
CA THR A 355 -12.25 -23.89 -14.14
C THR A 355 -10.93 -23.45 -13.49
N GLU A 356 -10.79 -23.58 -12.17
CA GLU A 356 -9.52 -23.36 -11.45
C GLU A 356 -8.36 -24.19 -12.06
N LYS A 357 -8.68 -25.39 -12.57
CA LYS A 357 -7.71 -26.25 -13.25
C LYS A 357 -7.31 -25.69 -14.62
N ASP A 358 -8.25 -25.16 -15.40
CA ASP A 358 -7.96 -24.54 -16.69
C ASP A 358 -7.12 -23.27 -16.54
N ILE A 359 -7.42 -22.47 -15.52
CA ILE A 359 -6.61 -21.30 -15.14
C ILE A 359 -5.21 -21.77 -14.71
N SER A 360 -5.09 -22.79 -13.85
CA SER A 360 -3.79 -23.36 -13.45
C SER A 360 -2.94 -23.78 -14.66
N ILE A 361 -3.55 -24.42 -15.67
CA ILE A 361 -2.87 -24.81 -16.92
C ILE A 361 -2.42 -23.56 -17.70
N ASN A 362 -3.26 -22.53 -17.80
CA ASN A 362 -2.88 -21.27 -18.46
C ASN A 362 -1.70 -20.59 -17.73
N LEU A 363 -1.75 -20.48 -16.40
CA LEU A 363 -0.68 -19.86 -15.60
C LEU A 363 0.64 -20.65 -15.69
N GLN A 364 0.62 -21.98 -15.63
CA GLN A 364 1.82 -22.79 -15.86
C GLN A 364 2.36 -22.62 -17.28
N THR A 365 1.48 -22.52 -18.28
CA THR A 365 1.90 -22.30 -19.68
C THR A 365 2.54 -20.92 -19.88
N ILE A 366 2.04 -19.90 -19.18
CA ILE A 366 2.62 -18.55 -19.15
C ILE A 366 4.01 -18.58 -18.51
N ILE A 367 4.19 -19.24 -17.36
CA ILE A 367 5.51 -19.40 -16.72
C ILE A 367 6.47 -20.13 -17.67
N ASP A 368 6.02 -21.26 -18.27
CA ASP A 368 6.82 -22.08 -19.18
C ASP A 368 7.28 -21.32 -20.44
N ASP A 369 6.49 -20.36 -20.95
CA ASP A 369 6.85 -19.47 -22.05
C ASP A 369 7.78 -18.33 -21.60
N ALA A 370 7.45 -17.66 -20.50
CA ALA A 370 8.18 -16.50 -20.01
C ALA A 370 9.65 -16.82 -19.69
N ILE A 371 9.93 -18.03 -19.18
CA ILE A 371 11.31 -18.50 -18.89
C ILE A 371 12.13 -18.86 -20.14
N GLN A 372 11.54 -18.94 -21.33
CA GLN A 372 12.32 -19.19 -22.57
C GLN A 372 13.18 -17.99 -22.95
N ILE A 373 12.77 -16.78 -22.54
CA ILE A 373 13.55 -15.56 -22.71
C ILE A 373 14.40 -15.35 -21.44
N PRO A 374 15.75 -15.27 -21.54
CA PRO A 374 16.60 -14.98 -20.40
C PRO A 374 16.19 -13.67 -19.71
N ILE A 375 16.21 -13.62 -18.37
CA ILE A 375 15.69 -12.47 -17.60
C ILE A 375 16.34 -11.12 -18.00
N GLN A 376 17.62 -11.13 -18.39
CA GLN A 376 18.37 -9.96 -18.86
C GLN A 376 17.90 -9.44 -20.24
N GLU A 377 17.34 -10.32 -21.07
CA GLU A 377 16.75 -9.95 -22.37
C GLU A 377 15.29 -9.56 -22.20
N ALA A 378 14.54 -10.25 -21.33
CA ALA A 378 13.16 -9.90 -21.00
C ALA A 378 13.04 -8.50 -20.36
N ALA A 379 13.98 -8.14 -19.46
CA ALA A 379 14.05 -6.82 -18.83
C ALA A 379 14.06 -5.66 -19.85
N LYS A 380 14.80 -5.78 -20.96
CA LYS A 380 14.91 -4.73 -21.99
C LYS A 380 13.57 -4.38 -22.67
N GLY A 381 12.57 -5.26 -22.57
CA GLY A 381 11.21 -5.07 -23.06
C GLY A 381 10.15 -4.99 -21.96
N ALA A 382 10.55 -4.81 -20.70
CA ALA A 382 9.65 -4.81 -19.54
C ALA A 382 8.87 -3.49 -19.41
N LEU A 383 7.98 -3.24 -20.37
CA LEU A 383 7.24 -1.97 -20.53
C LEU A 383 6.47 -1.52 -19.26
N GLY A 384 6.20 -2.45 -18.33
CA GLY A 384 5.55 -2.13 -17.05
C GLY A 384 6.31 -1.14 -16.16
N VAL A 385 7.63 -1.01 -16.32
CA VAL A 385 8.40 0.03 -15.60
C VAL A 385 7.95 1.45 -15.96
N LEU A 386 7.36 1.67 -17.14
CA LEU A 386 6.92 2.99 -17.56
C LEU A 386 5.75 3.52 -16.71
N SER A 387 4.95 2.65 -16.08
CA SER A 387 3.92 3.09 -15.13
C SER A 387 4.51 3.65 -13.82
N THR A 388 5.83 3.60 -13.64
CA THR A 388 6.55 4.21 -12.50
C THR A 388 7.18 5.56 -12.83
N GLU A 389 7.03 6.06 -14.05
CA GLU A 389 7.51 7.40 -14.41
C GLU A 389 6.68 8.52 -13.77
N ASN A 390 7.24 9.73 -13.81
CA ASN A 390 6.49 10.96 -13.58
C ASN A 390 5.26 11.00 -14.52
N ARG A 391 4.11 11.45 -14.03
CA ARG A 391 2.83 11.29 -14.75
C ARG A 391 2.78 12.03 -16.09
N LYS A 392 3.45 13.18 -16.23
CA LYS A 392 3.57 13.91 -17.50
C LYS A 392 4.48 13.18 -18.49
N VAL A 393 5.60 12.63 -18.01
CA VAL A 393 6.49 11.78 -18.82
C VAL A 393 5.75 10.53 -19.29
N TRP A 394 4.99 9.88 -18.40
CA TRP A 394 4.21 8.69 -18.74
C TRP A 394 3.08 8.98 -19.74
N SER A 395 2.42 10.15 -19.65
CA SER A 395 1.46 10.61 -20.68
C SER A 395 2.12 10.67 -22.06
N GLY A 396 3.24 11.39 -22.21
CA GLY A 396 3.92 11.53 -23.50
C GLY A 396 4.42 10.21 -24.07
N LEU A 397 4.78 9.25 -23.22
CA LEU A 397 5.14 7.89 -23.64
C LEU A 397 3.93 7.04 -24.05
N ARG A 398 2.74 7.27 -23.48
CA ARG A 398 1.49 6.69 -24.00
C ARG A 398 1.10 7.25 -25.36
N ASP A 399 1.35 8.53 -25.63
CA ASP A 399 1.15 9.11 -26.96
C ASP A 399 2.10 8.49 -27.99
N VAL A 400 3.34 8.15 -27.59
CA VAL A 400 4.28 7.37 -28.41
C VAL A 400 3.74 5.96 -28.69
N LEU A 401 3.17 5.28 -27.69
CA LEU A 401 2.55 3.94 -27.88
C LEU A 401 1.33 3.97 -28.82
N HIS A 402 0.61 5.09 -28.92
CA HIS A 402 -0.52 5.27 -29.84
C HIS A 402 -0.14 5.83 -31.23
N ARG A 403 1.10 6.30 -31.42
CA ARG A 403 1.50 7.11 -32.58
C ARG A 403 1.41 6.37 -33.92
N GLU A 404 1.69 5.07 -33.94
CA GLU A 404 1.77 4.27 -35.17
C GLU A 404 0.55 3.34 -35.31
N PRO A 405 -0.43 3.65 -36.18
CA PRO A 405 -1.65 2.83 -36.34
C PRO A 405 -1.42 1.44 -36.95
N ALA A 406 -0.18 1.09 -37.27
CA ALA A 406 0.23 -0.22 -37.77
C ALA A 406 0.95 -1.07 -36.70
N SER A 407 1.18 -0.51 -35.51
CA SER A 407 1.78 -1.18 -34.35
C SER A 407 0.72 -1.86 -33.49
N ASN A 408 1.10 -2.96 -32.83
CA ASN A 408 0.25 -3.62 -31.83
C ASN A 408 0.19 -2.85 -30.49
N ASN A 409 0.97 -1.78 -30.32
CA ASN A 409 1.16 -1.09 -29.04
C ASN A 409 -0.13 -0.49 -28.47
N ALA A 410 -0.92 0.21 -29.30
CA ALA A 410 -2.19 0.82 -28.88
C ALA A 410 -3.21 -0.22 -28.39
N ASP A 411 -3.42 -1.29 -29.17
CA ASP A 411 -4.35 -2.36 -28.82
C ASP A 411 -3.87 -3.14 -27.57
N SER A 412 -2.56 -3.40 -27.47
CA SER A 412 -1.97 -4.04 -26.29
C SER A 412 -2.14 -3.19 -25.02
N LEU A 413 -1.99 -1.87 -25.13
CA LEU A 413 -2.20 -0.93 -24.02
C LEU A 413 -3.68 -0.85 -23.61
N ASN A 414 -4.59 -0.81 -24.59
CA ASN A 414 -6.04 -0.89 -24.34
C ASN A 414 -6.43 -2.19 -23.61
N ILE A 415 -5.85 -3.34 -23.98
CA ILE A 415 -6.04 -4.63 -23.28
C ILE A 415 -5.56 -4.54 -21.82
N VAL A 416 -4.41 -3.91 -21.56
CA VAL A 416 -3.91 -3.72 -20.20
C VAL A 416 -4.82 -2.80 -19.38
N ASP A 417 -5.24 -1.66 -19.93
CA ASP A 417 -6.08 -0.68 -19.22
C ASP A 417 -7.48 -1.20 -18.92
N SER A 418 -8.10 -1.92 -19.86
CA SER A 418 -9.44 -2.50 -19.71
C SER A 418 -9.49 -3.76 -18.83
N ALA A 419 -8.37 -4.44 -18.56
CA ALA A 419 -8.36 -5.71 -17.82
C ALA A 419 -9.02 -5.58 -16.43
N LEU A 420 -9.74 -6.62 -15.99
CA LEU A 420 -10.41 -6.66 -14.68
C LEU A 420 -9.45 -6.32 -13.54
N PHE A 421 -8.29 -6.97 -13.54
CA PHE A 421 -7.14 -6.73 -12.67
C PHE A 421 -5.87 -7.34 -13.30
N ILE A 422 -4.71 -7.04 -12.72
CA ILE A 422 -3.43 -7.63 -13.12
C ILE A 422 -3.05 -8.78 -12.16
N LEU A 423 -2.46 -9.85 -12.66
CA LEU A 423 -1.84 -10.92 -11.87
C LEU A 423 -0.32 -10.94 -12.12
N CYS A 424 0.48 -10.66 -11.09
CA CYS A 424 1.94 -10.68 -11.17
C CYS A 424 2.48 -12.00 -10.62
N LEU A 425 3.06 -12.84 -11.49
CA LEU A 425 3.74 -14.08 -11.13
C LEU A 425 5.24 -13.81 -10.94
N ASP A 426 5.64 -13.59 -9.70
CA ASP A 426 7.01 -13.26 -9.33
C ASP A 426 7.88 -14.51 -9.19
N TYR A 427 9.06 -14.48 -9.81
CA TYR A 427 10.01 -15.60 -9.79
C TYR A 427 10.86 -15.67 -8.51
N THR A 428 10.72 -14.70 -7.59
CA THR A 428 11.49 -14.58 -6.35
C THR A 428 10.80 -15.27 -5.16
N GLU A 429 11.60 -15.60 -4.15
CA GLU A 429 11.17 -16.16 -2.87
C GLU A 429 11.72 -15.27 -1.73
N PRO A 430 11.09 -14.13 -1.39
CA PRO A 430 11.64 -13.19 -0.42
C PRO A 430 11.75 -13.81 0.98
N SER A 431 12.90 -13.62 1.63
CA SER A 431 13.31 -14.36 2.83
C SER A 431 12.78 -13.81 4.15
N SER A 432 12.59 -12.50 4.25
CA SER A 432 12.07 -11.83 5.44
C SER A 432 10.72 -11.17 5.19
N VAL A 433 10.00 -10.85 6.27
CA VAL A 433 8.74 -10.10 6.19
C VAL A 433 8.95 -8.70 5.61
N ALA A 434 10.08 -8.06 5.90
CA ALA A 434 10.43 -6.77 5.31
C ALA A 434 10.63 -6.87 3.80
N ASP A 435 11.35 -7.90 3.32
CA ASP A 435 11.54 -8.17 1.88
C ASP A 435 10.20 -8.45 1.18
N LEU A 436 9.31 -9.21 1.83
CA LEU A 436 7.95 -9.48 1.34
C LEU A 436 7.15 -8.18 1.22
N CYS A 437 7.11 -7.36 2.28
CA CYS A 437 6.42 -6.08 2.28
C CYS A 437 6.94 -5.13 1.19
N GLN A 438 8.27 -5.01 1.05
CA GLN A 438 8.89 -4.27 -0.04
C GLN A 438 8.51 -4.83 -1.42
N ASN A 439 8.51 -6.15 -1.60
CA ASN A 439 8.16 -6.79 -2.87
C ASN A 439 6.70 -6.53 -3.28
N MET A 440 5.76 -6.52 -2.31
CA MET A 440 4.36 -6.21 -2.58
C MET A 440 4.13 -4.72 -2.87
N LEU A 441 4.95 -3.81 -2.31
CA LEU A 441 4.82 -2.37 -2.57
C LEU A 441 5.51 -1.92 -3.87
N CYS A 442 6.78 -2.25 -4.05
CA CYS A 442 7.65 -1.71 -5.11
C CYS A 442 8.43 -2.77 -5.90
N GLY A 443 8.31 -4.05 -5.52
CA GLY A 443 9.16 -5.11 -6.07
C GLY A 443 10.59 -5.07 -5.52
N SER A 444 11.40 -6.03 -5.94
CA SER A 444 12.83 -6.07 -5.65
C SER A 444 13.64 -5.29 -6.70
N SER A 445 14.67 -4.58 -6.25
CA SER A 445 15.70 -4.00 -7.13
C SER A 445 16.92 -4.92 -7.14
N LEU A 446 17.38 -5.32 -8.33
CA LEU A 446 18.54 -6.18 -8.52
C LEU A 446 19.12 -5.87 -9.89
N VAL A 447 20.35 -5.35 -9.90
CA VAL A 447 21.07 -5.00 -11.12
C VAL A 447 22.17 -6.03 -11.38
N GLU A 448 22.06 -6.78 -12.48
CA GLU A 448 23.11 -7.69 -12.93
C GLU A 448 23.72 -7.17 -14.24
N LYS A 449 25.06 -7.00 -14.29
CA LYS A 449 25.79 -6.51 -15.47
C LYS A 449 25.26 -5.16 -16.03
N GLY A 450 24.64 -4.34 -15.19
CA GLY A 450 24.05 -3.05 -15.58
C GLY A 450 22.65 -3.13 -16.18
N VAL A 451 21.94 -4.25 -16.02
CA VAL A 451 20.52 -4.44 -16.36
C VAL A 451 19.72 -4.65 -15.08
N GLN A 452 18.64 -3.90 -14.90
CA GLN A 452 17.71 -4.05 -13.78
C GLN A 452 16.79 -5.25 -14.04
N ILE A 453 17.00 -6.36 -13.31
CA ILE A 453 16.28 -7.62 -13.52
C ILE A 453 15.25 -7.94 -12.42
N GLY A 454 15.33 -7.27 -11.27
CA GLY A 454 14.45 -7.51 -10.11
C GLY A 454 12.95 -7.34 -10.40
N THR A 455 12.11 -7.88 -9.51
CA THR A 455 10.64 -7.97 -9.68
C THR A 455 9.91 -6.63 -9.78
N CYS A 456 10.57 -5.50 -9.52
CA CYS A 456 10.01 -4.18 -9.81
C CYS A 456 9.69 -3.97 -11.31
N THR A 457 10.28 -4.77 -12.21
CA THR A 457 9.97 -4.81 -13.66
C THR A 457 8.69 -5.58 -14.00
N ASN A 458 8.11 -6.31 -13.04
CA ASN A 458 7.00 -7.24 -13.22
C ASN A 458 5.69 -6.68 -12.61
N ARG A 459 5.36 -5.42 -12.92
CA ARG A 459 4.28 -4.64 -12.29
C ARG A 459 3.57 -3.71 -13.27
N TRP A 460 2.33 -3.35 -12.96
CA TRP A 460 1.60 -2.26 -13.61
C TRP A 460 0.82 -1.45 -12.57
N TYR A 461 1.41 -0.32 -12.15
CA TYR A 461 0.94 0.44 -10.98
C TYR A 461 -0.31 1.30 -11.21
N ASP A 462 -0.73 1.47 -12.46
CA ASP A 462 -1.96 2.19 -12.80
C ASP A 462 -3.24 1.39 -12.49
N LYS A 463 -3.14 0.16 -11.96
CA LYS A 463 -4.26 -0.77 -11.72
C LYS A 463 -4.15 -1.53 -10.40
N LEU A 464 -5.25 -2.17 -10.00
CA LEU A 464 -5.24 -3.22 -8.97
C LEU A 464 -4.49 -4.46 -9.50
N GLN A 465 -3.53 -4.95 -8.71
CA GLN A 465 -2.69 -6.10 -9.06
C GLN A 465 -2.57 -7.09 -7.89
N ILE A 466 -2.86 -8.36 -8.16
CA ILE A 466 -2.60 -9.49 -7.25
C ILE A 466 -1.18 -10.00 -7.54
N ILE A 467 -0.33 -10.06 -6.53
CA ILE A 467 1.08 -10.49 -6.66
C ILE A 467 1.23 -11.84 -5.98
N VAL A 468 1.84 -12.82 -6.64
CA VAL A 468 2.11 -14.15 -6.08
C VAL A 468 3.57 -14.53 -6.33
N CYS A 469 4.35 -14.61 -5.25
CA CYS A 469 5.75 -15.06 -5.26
C CYS A 469 5.87 -16.55 -5.58
N LYS A 470 7.07 -16.99 -5.95
CA LYS A 470 7.37 -18.38 -6.33
C LYS A 470 7.17 -19.39 -5.17
N ASN A 471 7.34 -18.93 -3.93
CA ASN A 471 7.03 -19.68 -2.70
C ASN A 471 5.53 -19.63 -2.31
N GLY A 472 4.67 -19.06 -3.17
CA GLY A 472 3.23 -18.92 -2.95
C GLY A 472 2.81 -17.70 -2.13
N SER A 473 3.72 -17.02 -1.41
CA SER A 473 3.37 -15.82 -0.64
C SER A 473 2.71 -14.77 -1.54
N ALA A 474 1.57 -14.24 -1.12
CA ALA A 474 0.71 -13.42 -1.97
C ALA A 474 0.36 -12.07 -1.34
N GLY A 475 0.13 -11.07 -2.18
CA GLY A 475 -0.28 -9.73 -1.78
C GLY A 475 -1.15 -9.04 -2.83
N ILE A 476 -1.69 -7.89 -2.47
CA ILE A 476 -2.49 -7.03 -3.35
C ILE A 476 -1.87 -5.63 -3.29
N ASN A 477 -1.49 -5.08 -4.43
CA ASN A 477 -1.13 -3.67 -4.59
C ASN A 477 -2.24 -2.99 -5.40
N PHE A 478 -2.59 -1.75 -5.07
CA PHE A 478 -3.70 -1.08 -5.75
C PHE A 478 -3.50 0.43 -5.88
N GLU A 479 -4.06 0.97 -6.96
CA GLU A 479 -4.17 2.41 -7.22
C GLU A 479 -5.18 3.02 -6.23
N HIS A 480 -4.77 4.05 -5.49
CA HIS A 480 -5.51 4.58 -4.33
C HIS A 480 -6.43 5.77 -4.66
N THR A 481 -6.37 6.32 -5.86
CA THR A 481 -7.21 7.47 -6.24
C THR A 481 -8.68 7.07 -6.22
N GLY A 482 -9.02 5.97 -6.90
CA GLY A 482 -10.38 5.50 -7.12
C GLY A 482 -11.10 4.89 -5.90
N VAL A 483 -10.34 4.32 -4.96
CA VAL A 483 -10.87 3.49 -3.85
C VAL A 483 -10.09 3.72 -2.56
N ASP A 484 -10.78 3.76 -1.42
CA ASP A 484 -10.13 3.79 -0.10
C ASP A 484 -9.82 2.37 0.39
N GLY A 485 -8.77 2.23 1.21
CA GLY A 485 -8.26 0.94 1.68
C GLY A 485 -9.30 -0.01 2.29
N HIS A 486 -10.34 0.48 2.96
CA HIS A 486 -11.43 -0.35 3.50
C HIS A 486 -12.20 -1.12 2.40
N THR A 487 -12.43 -0.51 1.22
CA THR A 487 -13.12 -1.16 0.10
C THR A 487 -12.28 -2.32 -0.46
N VAL A 488 -10.96 -2.13 -0.54
CA VAL A 488 -10.04 -3.19 -0.99
C VAL A 488 -9.79 -4.24 0.11
N LEU A 489 -9.88 -3.85 1.39
CA LEU A 489 -9.81 -4.77 2.53
C LEU A 489 -10.99 -5.75 2.52
N ARG A 490 -12.20 -5.29 2.19
CA ARG A 490 -13.37 -6.16 1.99
C ARG A 490 -13.13 -7.18 0.88
N PHE A 491 -12.60 -6.72 -0.27
CA PHE A 491 -12.19 -7.62 -1.36
C PHE A 491 -11.15 -8.67 -0.93
N ALA A 492 -10.07 -8.26 -0.26
CA ALA A 492 -9.04 -9.16 0.24
C ALA A 492 -9.61 -10.21 1.22
N THR A 493 -10.50 -9.78 2.12
CA THR A 493 -11.16 -10.63 3.12
C THR A 493 -12.06 -11.67 2.46
N ASP A 494 -12.91 -11.25 1.53
CA ASP A 494 -13.89 -12.12 0.87
C ASP A 494 -13.17 -13.11 -0.08
N VAL A 495 -12.13 -12.67 -0.79
CA VAL A 495 -11.27 -13.55 -1.61
C VAL A 495 -10.61 -14.62 -0.74
N TYR A 496 -9.94 -14.23 0.35
CA TYR A 496 -9.28 -15.18 1.26
C TYR A 496 -10.30 -16.17 1.86
N THR A 497 -11.43 -15.66 2.35
CA THR A 497 -12.50 -16.48 2.94
C THR A 497 -13.06 -17.48 1.93
N ASP A 498 -13.31 -17.08 0.68
CA ASP A 498 -13.79 -17.99 -0.35
C ASP A 498 -12.73 -19.04 -0.76
N THR A 499 -11.42 -18.74 -0.77
CA THR A 499 -10.40 -19.78 -1.02
C THR A 499 -10.40 -20.89 0.03
N ILE A 500 -10.75 -20.57 1.28
CA ILE A 500 -10.91 -21.53 2.38
C ILE A 500 -12.24 -22.27 2.23
N LEU A 501 -13.35 -21.57 1.99
CA LEU A 501 -14.67 -22.17 1.87
C LEU A 501 -14.78 -23.06 0.62
N ARG A 502 -14.21 -22.70 -0.53
CA ARG A 502 -14.13 -23.57 -1.74
C ARG A 502 -13.35 -24.85 -1.46
N PHE A 503 -12.25 -24.76 -0.71
CA PHE A 503 -11.51 -25.95 -0.30
C PHE A 503 -12.33 -26.83 0.65
N ALA A 504 -13.00 -26.25 1.65
CA ALA A 504 -13.92 -26.97 2.51
C ALA A 504 -15.06 -27.65 1.71
N ARG A 505 -15.63 -26.96 0.71
CA ARG A 505 -16.64 -27.51 -0.23
C ARG A 505 -16.10 -28.70 -1.04
N SER A 506 -14.83 -28.66 -1.46
CA SER A 506 -14.19 -29.77 -2.20
C SER A 506 -14.01 -31.06 -1.38
N ILE A 507 -14.01 -30.95 -0.05
CA ILE A 507 -13.94 -32.09 0.89
C ILE A 507 -15.34 -32.49 1.37
N ASN A 508 -16.20 -31.50 1.64
CA ASN A 508 -17.57 -31.67 2.10
C ASN A 508 -18.50 -30.70 1.37
N ASN A 509 -19.32 -31.24 0.46
CA ASN A 509 -20.29 -30.49 -0.35
C ASN A 509 -21.35 -29.70 0.48
N GLN A 510 -21.43 -29.89 1.80
CA GLN A 510 -22.32 -29.13 2.70
C GLN A 510 -21.69 -27.85 3.27
N ALA A 511 -20.40 -27.57 3.01
CA ALA A 511 -19.78 -26.32 3.49
C ALA A 511 -20.41 -25.09 2.82
N PRO A 512 -20.60 -23.97 3.54
CA PRO A 512 -21.34 -22.81 3.04
C PRO A 512 -20.63 -22.10 1.87
N SER A 513 -21.41 -21.34 1.10
CA SER A 513 -20.91 -20.36 0.12
C SER A 513 -20.90 -18.96 0.75
N LEU A 514 -19.93 -18.13 0.34
CA LEU A 514 -19.95 -16.70 0.64
C LEU A 514 -20.88 -15.94 -0.32
N TRP A 515 -20.95 -16.39 -1.58
CA TRP A 515 -21.70 -15.77 -2.66
C TRP A 515 -23.17 -16.22 -2.66
N ALA A 516 -24.08 -15.29 -2.94
CA ALA A 516 -25.52 -15.53 -2.97
C ALA A 516 -25.94 -16.44 -4.13
N SER A 517 -25.42 -16.19 -5.33
CA SER A 517 -25.39 -17.16 -6.42
C SER A 517 -23.95 -17.55 -6.76
N THR A 518 -23.76 -18.66 -7.46
CA THR A 518 -22.45 -19.10 -7.97
C THR A 518 -22.49 -19.18 -9.49
N SER A 519 -21.34 -18.97 -10.14
CA SER A 519 -21.23 -19.26 -11.57
C SER A 519 -21.62 -20.71 -11.88
N PRO A 520 -22.36 -20.99 -12.98
CA PRO A 520 -22.53 -22.35 -13.47
C PRO A 520 -21.16 -22.97 -13.80
N ASP A 521 -20.98 -24.27 -13.52
CA ASP A 521 -19.72 -24.98 -13.71
C ASP A 521 -19.27 -24.94 -15.18
N PRO A 522 -18.13 -24.30 -15.51
CA PRO A 522 -17.66 -24.18 -16.89
C PRO A 522 -17.43 -25.53 -17.57
N SER A 523 -17.04 -26.57 -16.82
CA SER A 523 -16.82 -27.92 -17.35
C SER A 523 -18.09 -28.64 -17.77
N LYS A 524 -19.26 -28.11 -17.40
CA LYS A 524 -20.60 -28.64 -17.76
C LYS A 524 -21.30 -27.80 -18.83
N ARG A 525 -20.70 -26.69 -19.27
CA ARG A 525 -21.23 -25.78 -20.30
C ARG A 525 -20.72 -26.16 -21.68
N HIS A 526 -21.51 -25.89 -22.71
CA HIS A 526 -21.04 -26.03 -24.10
C HIS A 526 -20.11 -24.85 -24.45
N PRO A 527 -18.99 -25.05 -25.16
CA PRO A 527 -18.07 -23.96 -25.49
C PRO A 527 -18.74 -22.76 -26.18
N ASP A 528 -19.65 -23.02 -27.13
CA ASP A 528 -20.39 -21.95 -27.83
C ASP A 528 -21.28 -21.10 -26.89
N SER A 529 -21.60 -21.59 -25.69
CA SER A 529 -22.38 -20.84 -24.69
C SER A 529 -21.58 -19.76 -23.97
N PHE A 530 -20.27 -19.66 -24.19
CA PHE A 530 -19.43 -18.60 -23.63
C PHE A 530 -19.40 -17.33 -24.50
N GLY A 531 -19.97 -17.38 -25.72
CA GLY A 531 -19.89 -16.29 -26.69
C GLY A 531 -18.52 -16.22 -27.38
N VAL A 532 -18.15 -15.02 -27.86
CA VAL A 532 -16.84 -14.79 -28.49
C VAL A 532 -15.81 -14.49 -27.42
N VAL A 533 -14.97 -15.47 -27.09
CA VAL A 533 -13.99 -15.41 -25.98
C VAL A 533 -12.65 -16.07 -26.35
N ASN A 534 -11.56 -15.52 -25.82
CA ASN A 534 -10.17 -15.95 -26.01
C ASN A 534 -9.63 -16.64 -24.75
N THR A 535 -9.91 -17.94 -24.59
CA THR A 535 -9.51 -18.72 -23.40
C THR A 535 -8.05 -19.21 -23.41
N THR A 536 -7.34 -19.07 -24.53
CA THR A 536 -5.91 -19.43 -24.65
C THR A 536 -5.05 -18.21 -24.32
N PRO A 537 -4.03 -18.32 -23.45
CA PRO A 537 -3.23 -17.17 -23.04
C PRO A 537 -2.43 -16.60 -24.23
N ARG A 538 -2.72 -15.36 -24.60
CA ARG A 538 -2.08 -14.62 -25.68
C ARG A 538 -1.02 -13.70 -25.10
N LYS A 539 0.20 -13.76 -25.64
CA LYS A 539 1.29 -12.84 -25.31
C LYS A 539 1.07 -11.50 -26.00
N LEU A 540 1.24 -10.39 -25.28
CA LEU A 540 1.30 -9.06 -25.89
C LEU A 540 2.74 -8.82 -26.35
N GLU A 541 2.95 -8.61 -27.65
CA GLU A 541 4.23 -8.18 -28.21
C GLU A 541 4.22 -6.66 -28.41
N TRP A 542 5.17 -5.98 -27.78
CA TRP A 542 5.36 -4.53 -27.92
C TRP A 542 6.34 -4.23 -29.05
N ASP A 543 5.97 -3.31 -29.94
CA ASP A 543 6.87 -2.80 -30.98
C ASP A 543 7.82 -1.78 -30.34
N MET A 544 8.97 -2.28 -29.86
CA MET A 544 9.98 -1.52 -29.14
C MET A 544 10.80 -0.62 -30.09
N ILE A 545 10.21 0.51 -30.49
CA ILE A 545 10.93 1.58 -31.20
C ILE A 545 12.03 2.19 -30.31
N PRO A 546 13.06 2.84 -30.88
CA PRO A 546 14.22 3.34 -30.12
C PRO A 546 13.85 4.25 -28.93
N GLU A 547 12.84 5.10 -29.09
CA GLU A 547 12.32 6.00 -28.06
C GLU A 547 11.80 5.23 -26.84
N LEU A 548 11.03 4.15 -27.06
CA LEU A 548 10.50 3.30 -25.99
C LEU A 548 11.61 2.49 -25.31
N SER A 549 12.59 1.98 -26.07
CA SER A 549 13.74 1.27 -25.51
C SER A 549 14.59 2.17 -24.61
N ILE A 550 14.77 3.44 -24.98
CA ILE A 550 15.46 4.44 -24.16
C ILE A 550 14.62 4.81 -22.93
N ALA A 551 13.31 4.99 -23.09
CA ALA A 551 12.40 5.31 -21.99
C ALA A 551 12.38 4.21 -20.92
N VAL A 552 12.29 2.93 -21.30
CA VAL A 552 12.34 1.78 -20.38
C VAL A 552 13.63 1.80 -19.55
N ARG A 553 14.78 2.01 -20.19
CA ARG A 553 16.09 2.11 -19.52
C ARG A 553 16.15 3.26 -18.50
N PHE A 554 15.57 4.41 -18.81
CA PHE A 554 15.55 5.55 -17.87
C PHE A 554 14.55 5.35 -16.73
N ALA A 555 13.39 4.76 -17.01
CA ALA A 555 12.40 4.40 -16.00
C ALA A 555 12.94 3.32 -15.03
N GLU A 556 13.61 2.27 -15.54
CA GLU A 556 14.35 1.29 -14.74
C GLU A 556 15.34 1.95 -13.79
N THR A 557 16.12 2.91 -14.28
CA THR A 557 17.13 3.63 -13.48
C THR A 557 16.46 4.45 -12.38
N ARG A 558 15.44 5.25 -12.72
CA ARG A 558 14.68 6.06 -11.74
C ARG A 558 13.95 5.21 -10.71
N LEU A 559 13.40 4.07 -11.11
CA LEU A 559 12.75 3.11 -10.23
C LEU A 559 13.75 2.44 -9.28
N ALA A 560 14.92 2.03 -9.79
CA ALA A 560 15.99 1.48 -8.97
C ALA A 560 16.52 2.49 -7.95
N ASP A 561 16.70 3.77 -8.33
CA ASP A 561 17.05 4.86 -7.42
C ASP A 561 15.95 5.10 -6.38
N LEU A 562 14.67 5.11 -6.78
CA LEU A 562 13.54 5.35 -5.88
C LEU A 562 13.37 4.22 -4.87
N ILE A 563 13.49 2.96 -5.29
CA ILE A 563 13.53 1.80 -4.38
C ILE A 563 14.77 1.90 -3.48
N GLY A 564 15.93 2.20 -4.07
CA GLY A 564 17.21 2.36 -3.37
C GLY A 564 17.28 3.56 -2.43
N GLN A 565 16.29 4.45 -2.43
CA GLN A 565 16.11 5.56 -1.47
C GLN A 565 15.20 5.22 -0.30
N ASN A 566 14.46 4.11 -0.35
CA ASN A 566 13.51 3.71 0.69
C ASN A 566 14.01 2.46 1.44
N GLU A 567 13.75 2.40 2.75
CA GLU A 567 13.97 1.22 3.57
C GLU A 567 12.66 0.71 4.17
N PHE A 568 12.59 -0.60 4.41
CA PHE A 568 11.46 -1.29 5.01
C PHE A 568 11.91 -2.07 6.24
N GLN A 569 11.13 -2.00 7.31
CA GLN A 569 11.30 -2.84 8.49
C GLN A 569 9.94 -3.27 9.02
N CYS A 570 9.86 -4.46 9.62
CA CYS A 570 8.64 -4.99 10.21
C CYS A 570 8.87 -5.44 11.65
N LEU A 571 7.84 -5.32 12.49
CA LEU A 571 7.80 -5.81 13.87
C LEU A 571 6.55 -6.68 14.04
N ASP A 572 6.77 -7.97 14.27
CA ASP A 572 5.74 -8.93 14.72
C ASP A 572 5.84 -9.07 16.25
N PHE A 573 5.17 -8.18 16.96
CA PHE A 573 5.18 -8.10 18.41
C PHE A 573 4.24 -9.15 19.03
N ALA A 574 4.79 -10.28 19.46
CA ALA A 574 4.03 -11.42 19.98
C ALA A 574 3.78 -11.40 21.51
N ALA A 575 4.13 -10.31 22.21
CA ALA A 575 4.08 -10.32 23.67
C ALA A 575 2.66 -10.09 24.23
N TYR A 576 1.84 -9.27 23.55
CA TYR A 576 0.42 -9.04 23.81
C TYR A 576 -0.23 -8.26 22.65
N GLY A 577 -1.56 -8.30 22.57
CA GLY A 577 -2.37 -7.53 21.61
C GLY A 577 -3.64 -6.95 22.26
N LYS A 578 -4.71 -6.85 21.46
CA LYS A 578 -6.03 -6.31 21.84
C LYS A 578 -6.49 -6.76 23.23
N ASN A 579 -6.47 -8.07 23.50
CA ASN A 579 -6.95 -8.68 24.74
C ASN A 579 -6.31 -8.09 26.00
N PHE A 580 -5.00 -7.83 25.96
CA PHE A 580 -4.30 -7.23 27.09
C PHE A 580 -4.64 -5.74 27.22
N ILE A 581 -4.66 -5.01 26.09
CA ILE A 581 -4.86 -3.56 26.08
C ILE A 581 -6.26 -3.21 26.62
N THR A 582 -7.30 -3.91 26.16
CA THR A 582 -8.68 -3.75 26.66
C THR A 582 -8.78 -4.16 28.14
N SER A 583 -8.12 -5.24 28.58
CA SER A 583 -8.08 -5.65 29.99
C SER A 583 -7.43 -4.63 30.94
N MET A 584 -6.63 -3.71 30.40
CA MET A 584 -6.01 -2.60 31.14
C MET A 584 -6.83 -1.30 31.05
N GLY A 585 -7.96 -1.30 30.34
CA GLY A 585 -8.89 -0.16 30.25
C GLY A 585 -8.52 0.89 29.20
N PHE A 586 -7.91 0.47 28.08
CA PHE A 586 -7.55 1.36 26.96
C PHE A 586 -8.19 0.91 25.65
N SER A 587 -8.52 1.88 24.79
CA SER A 587 -8.75 1.64 23.37
C SER A 587 -7.50 1.02 22.74
N PRO A 588 -7.60 -0.11 22.02
CA PRO A 588 -6.46 -0.75 21.38
C PRO A 588 -5.73 0.19 20.41
N ASP A 589 -6.49 0.94 19.63
CA ASP A 589 -5.98 1.79 18.57
C ASP A 589 -5.27 3.03 19.14
N ALA A 590 -5.94 3.78 20.03
CA ALA A 590 -5.34 4.93 20.71
C ALA A 590 -4.06 4.55 21.49
N PHE A 591 -4.02 3.35 22.08
CA PHE A 591 -2.84 2.84 22.78
C PHE A 591 -1.64 2.63 21.83
N VAL A 592 -1.88 2.11 20.63
CA VAL A 592 -0.84 1.91 19.60
C VAL A 592 -0.43 3.23 18.97
N GLN A 593 -1.37 4.14 18.71
CA GLN A 593 -1.08 5.52 18.29
C GLN A 593 -0.16 6.24 19.30
N MET A 594 -0.46 6.16 20.60
CA MET A 594 0.40 6.70 21.65
C MET A 594 1.75 5.95 21.76
N ALA A 595 1.82 4.67 21.41
CA ALA A 595 3.08 3.94 21.32
C ALA A 595 4.00 4.51 20.22
N PHE A 596 3.47 4.90 19.07
CA PHE A 596 4.25 5.58 18.02
C PHE A 596 4.76 6.95 18.51
N GLN A 597 3.93 7.74 19.18
CA GLN A 597 4.35 9.03 19.75
C GLN A 597 5.48 8.84 20.79
N ALA A 598 5.34 7.87 21.69
CA ALA A 598 6.35 7.57 22.69
C ALA A 598 7.66 7.06 22.07
N ALA A 599 7.60 6.20 21.06
CA ALA A 599 8.78 5.70 20.36
C ALA A 599 9.49 6.80 19.55
N TYR A 600 8.74 7.65 18.86
CA TYR A 600 9.28 8.77 18.08
C TYR A 600 9.93 9.81 18.99
N TYR A 601 9.25 10.22 20.07
CA TYR A 601 9.81 11.15 21.05
C TYR A 601 11.05 10.57 21.75
N GLY A 602 11.05 9.28 22.09
CA GLY A 602 12.20 8.60 22.68
C GLY A 602 13.43 8.54 21.78
N LEU A 603 13.23 8.50 20.45
CA LEU A 603 14.30 8.45 19.46
C LEU A 603 14.80 9.85 19.04
N TYR A 604 13.89 10.82 18.87
CA TYR A 604 14.20 12.13 18.27
C TYR A 604 14.10 13.32 19.25
N GLY A 605 13.57 13.13 20.46
CA GLY A 605 13.42 14.19 21.47
C GLY A 605 12.41 15.28 21.13
N LYS A 606 11.55 15.05 20.12
CA LYS A 606 10.53 16.00 19.63
C LYS A 606 9.25 15.28 19.23
N VAL A 607 8.15 16.04 19.16
CA VAL A 607 6.88 15.62 18.55
C VAL A 607 6.75 16.24 17.16
N GLU A 608 6.05 15.57 16.26
CA GLU A 608 5.89 16.00 14.87
C GLU A 608 4.50 15.64 14.33
N CYS A 609 4.09 16.33 13.25
CA CYS A 609 2.78 16.14 12.64
C CYS A 609 2.51 14.66 12.32
N THR A 610 1.42 14.14 12.89
CA THR A 610 0.94 12.77 12.70
C THR A 610 -0.42 12.79 11.99
N TYR A 611 -0.63 11.85 11.08
CA TYR A 611 -1.87 11.62 10.36
C TYR A 611 -2.36 10.19 10.59
N GLU A 612 -3.66 10.05 10.76
CA GLU A 612 -4.38 8.77 10.72
C GLU A 612 -5.73 8.98 10.00
N PRO A 613 -6.17 8.05 9.13
CA PRO A 613 -7.44 8.20 8.42
C PRO A 613 -8.65 7.75 9.25
N ALA A 614 -9.60 8.67 9.50
CA ALA A 614 -10.97 8.31 9.88
C ALA A 614 -11.80 7.99 8.64
N MET A 615 -12.57 6.90 8.67
CA MET A 615 -13.50 6.56 7.60
C MET A 615 -14.79 7.38 7.69
N THR A 616 -15.26 7.96 6.58
CA THR A 616 -16.53 8.74 6.53
C THR A 616 -17.62 8.04 5.69
N LYS A 617 -17.46 6.76 5.35
CA LYS A 617 -18.38 5.99 4.51
C LYS A 617 -19.82 5.83 5.08
N VAL A 618 -20.09 6.25 6.31
CA VAL A 618 -21.49 6.40 6.82
C VAL A 618 -22.26 7.51 6.09
N PHE A 619 -21.56 8.37 5.34
CA PHE A 619 -22.13 9.38 4.46
C PHE A 619 -22.07 8.96 2.98
N LEU A 620 -23.03 9.43 2.19
CA LEU A 620 -23.09 9.27 0.74
C LEU A 620 -21.80 9.83 0.12
N HIS A 621 -21.06 8.97 -0.59
CA HIS A 621 -19.77 9.32 -1.22
C HIS A 621 -18.74 9.88 -0.20
N GLY A 622 -18.81 9.42 1.05
CA GLY A 622 -17.78 9.65 2.04
C GLY A 622 -16.45 8.99 1.64
N ARG A 623 -15.35 9.71 1.85
CA ARG A 623 -13.96 9.23 1.73
C ARG A 623 -13.36 9.07 3.12
N THR A 624 -12.30 9.82 3.42
CA THR A 624 -11.64 9.86 4.73
C THR A 624 -11.58 11.28 5.29
N GLU A 625 -11.46 11.41 6.60
CA GLU A 625 -11.05 12.62 7.34
C GLU A 625 -9.73 12.35 8.08
N ALA A 626 -8.99 13.38 8.49
CA ALA A 626 -7.73 13.25 9.21
C ALA A 626 -7.92 13.29 10.74
N ILE A 627 -7.53 12.22 11.42
CA ILE A 627 -7.25 12.25 12.86
C ILE A 627 -5.82 12.77 13.04
N ARG A 628 -5.68 13.80 13.87
CA ARG A 628 -4.38 14.40 14.22
C ARG A 628 -3.96 13.88 15.59
N SER A 629 -3.17 12.80 15.61
CA SER A 629 -2.85 12.05 16.84
C SER A 629 -2.06 12.85 17.90
N VAL A 630 -1.40 13.95 17.50
CA VAL A 630 -0.68 14.83 18.43
C VAL A 630 -1.63 15.84 19.04
N SER A 631 -1.77 15.78 20.36
CA SER A 631 -2.49 16.73 21.20
C SER A 631 -1.63 17.17 22.41
N ASP A 632 -2.04 18.22 23.13
CA ASP A 632 -1.40 18.61 24.41
C ASP A 632 -1.26 17.42 25.37
N GLU A 633 -2.30 16.60 25.47
CA GLU A 633 -2.35 15.38 26.31
C GLU A 633 -1.36 14.31 25.84
N SER A 634 -1.12 14.17 24.53
CA SER A 634 -0.08 13.28 23.99
C SER A 634 1.33 13.77 24.31
N VAL A 635 1.55 15.09 24.29
CA VAL A 635 2.85 15.72 24.62
C VAL A 635 3.15 15.54 26.11
N ASP A 636 2.17 15.83 26.98
CA ASP A 636 2.23 15.57 28.42
C ASP A 636 2.54 14.09 28.71
N PHE A 637 1.90 13.16 28.00
CA PHE A 637 2.18 11.73 28.12
C PHE A 637 3.61 11.37 27.74
N VAL A 638 4.12 11.73 26.57
CA VAL A 638 5.47 11.30 26.15
C VAL A 638 6.56 11.94 27.01
N GLN A 639 6.39 13.21 27.41
CA GLN A 639 7.30 13.89 28.35
C GLN A 639 7.26 13.23 29.73
N THR A 640 6.07 12.92 30.25
CA THR A 640 5.91 12.22 31.54
C THR A 640 6.50 10.82 31.50
N PHE A 641 6.33 10.08 30.39
CA PHE A 641 6.83 8.72 30.22
C PHE A 641 8.36 8.66 30.18
N TRP A 642 9.01 9.57 29.45
CA TRP A 642 10.48 9.61 29.34
C TRP A 642 11.18 10.33 30.50
N GLY A 643 10.45 11.13 31.29
CA GLY A 643 10.94 11.70 32.54
C GLY A 643 11.03 10.70 33.70
N ASP A 644 11.73 11.10 34.77
CA ASP A 644 11.86 10.35 36.02
C ASP A 644 10.62 10.52 36.92
N ASN A 645 9.47 10.05 36.42
CA ASN A 645 8.17 10.15 37.08
C ASN A 645 7.70 8.78 37.64
N PRO A 646 6.92 8.75 38.73
CA PRO A 646 6.28 7.53 39.22
C PRO A 646 5.44 6.80 38.17
N ALA A 647 5.44 5.47 38.23
CA ALA A 647 4.69 4.59 37.33
C ALA A 647 3.20 4.96 37.22
N GLU A 648 2.58 5.34 38.34
CA GLU A 648 1.19 5.77 38.43
C GLU A 648 0.91 7.03 37.60
N GLN A 649 1.84 8.00 37.58
CA GLN A 649 1.69 9.23 36.79
C GLN A 649 1.83 8.95 35.28
N LYS A 650 2.78 8.05 34.90
CA LYS A 650 2.95 7.61 33.50
C LYS A 650 1.69 6.95 32.93
N VAL A 651 1.02 6.11 33.73
CA VAL A 651 -0.24 5.45 33.35
C VAL A 651 -1.40 6.45 33.24
N GLU A 652 -1.52 7.39 34.18
CA GLU A 652 -2.60 8.38 34.14
C GLU A 652 -2.44 9.38 32.98
N ALA A 653 -1.20 9.77 32.65
CA ALA A 653 -0.93 10.59 31.46
C ALA A 653 -1.27 9.84 30.17
N LEU A 654 -0.85 8.57 30.03
CA LEU A 654 -1.24 7.71 28.90
C LEU A 654 -2.77 7.60 28.78
N LYS A 655 -3.47 7.45 29.90
CA LYS A 655 -4.94 7.34 29.92
C LYS A 655 -5.61 8.61 29.40
N ARG A 656 -5.17 9.80 29.82
CA ARG A 656 -5.67 11.08 29.27
C ARG A 656 -5.40 11.19 27.77
N ALA A 657 -4.19 10.83 27.32
CA ALA A 657 -3.82 10.87 25.91
C ALA A 657 -4.66 9.92 25.05
N CYS A 658 -4.88 8.68 25.49
CA CYS A 658 -5.76 7.74 24.80
C CYS A 658 -7.23 8.20 24.78
N GLN A 659 -7.76 8.71 25.89
CA GLN A 659 -9.12 9.26 25.96
C GLN A 659 -9.30 10.46 25.00
N LYS A 660 -8.28 11.31 24.90
CA LYS A 660 -8.27 12.41 23.93
C LYS A 660 -8.30 11.90 22.50
N HIS A 661 -7.46 10.93 22.18
CA HIS A 661 -7.40 10.34 20.85
C HIS A 661 -8.75 9.74 20.44
N VAL A 662 -9.37 8.89 21.28
CA VAL A 662 -10.73 8.34 21.06
C VAL A 662 -11.77 9.45 20.83
N SER A 663 -11.70 10.56 21.58
CA SER A 663 -12.58 11.70 21.35
C SER A 663 -12.38 12.37 19.99
N MET A 664 -11.15 12.41 19.46
CA MET A 664 -10.86 12.96 18.14
C MET A 664 -11.27 11.98 17.02
N THR A 665 -11.07 10.67 17.20
CA THR A 665 -11.58 9.63 16.30
C THR A 665 -13.10 9.73 16.15
N ARG A 666 -13.84 9.89 17.27
CA ARG A 666 -15.30 10.10 17.31
C ARG A 666 -15.77 11.38 16.60
N GLU A 667 -14.95 12.44 16.63
CA GLU A 667 -15.21 13.71 15.91
C GLU A 667 -14.98 13.53 14.40
N CYS A 668 -13.84 12.97 14.00
CA CYS A 668 -13.46 12.80 12.60
C CYS A 668 -14.37 11.81 11.85
N ALA A 669 -14.82 10.73 12.51
CA ALA A 669 -15.77 9.77 11.94
C ALA A 669 -17.16 10.37 11.63
N LYS A 670 -17.54 11.47 12.31
CA LYS A 670 -18.75 12.26 12.02
C LYS A 670 -18.53 13.30 10.90
N ALA A 671 -17.36 13.27 10.24
CA ALA A 671 -16.90 14.29 9.30
C ALA A 671 -16.80 15.69 9.91
N GLU A 672 -16.52 15.79 11.21
CA GLU A 672 -16.36 17.05 11.94
C GLU A 672 -14.89 17.51 12.06
N GLY A 673 -13.95 16.90 11.33
CA GLY A 673 -12.55 17.31 11.32
C GLY A 673 -12.32 18.71 10.74
N CYS A 674 -11.06 19.16 10.77
CA CYS A 674 -10.65 20.42 10.13
C CYS A 674 -10.13 20.20 8.71
N ASP A 675 -9.41 19.11 8.46
CA ASP A 675 -8.53 18.99 7.30
C ASP A 675 -9.27 18.93 5.97
N ARG A 676 -10.31 18.09 5.82
CA ARG A 676 -11.10 18.07 4.57
C ARG A 676 -11.86 19.37 4.34
N HIS A 677 -12.37 19.98 5.40
CA HIS A 677 -13.11 21.23 5.28
C HIS A 677 -12.19 22.38 4.81
N LEU A 678 -11.05 22.59 5.47
CA LEU A 678 -10.10 23.63 5.09
C LEU A 678 -9.47 23.37 3.70
N TYR A 679 -9.19 22.10 3.36
CA TYR A 679 -8.74 21.75 2.01
C TYR A 679 -9.80 22.06 0.94
N ALA A 680 -11.09 21.84 1.21
CA ALA A 680 -12.15 22.24 0.28
C ALA A 680 -12.25 23.77 0.12
N LEU A 681 -12.09 24.54 1.20
CA LEU A 681 -12.05 26.01 1.13
C LEU A 681 -10.86 26.50 0.31
N PHE A 682 -9.68 25.90 0.49
CA PHE A 682 -8.48 26.16 -0.31
C PHE A 682 -8.72 25.87 -1.80
N CYS A 683 -9.31 24.72 -2.14
CA CYS A 683 -9.63 24.37 -3.53
C CYS A 683 -10.69 25.29 -4.16
N VAL A 684 -11.67 25.76 -3.37
CA VAL A 684 -12.66 26.74 -3.82
C VAL A 684 -12.00 28.09 -4.09
N TRP A 685 -11.06 28.53 -3.24
CA TRP A 685 -10.25 29.73 -3.49
C TRP A 685 -9.42 29.59 -4.77
N GLN A 686 -8.67 28.50 -4.93
CA GLN A 686 -7.87 28.25 -6.15
C GLN A 686 -8.72 28.27 -7.42
N LYS A 687 -9.90 27.61 -7.43
CA LYS A 687 -10.81 27.63 -8.58
C LYS A 687 -11.42 29.01 -8.82
N TYR A 688 -11.57 29.84 -7.79
CA TYR A 688 -12.07 31.21 -7.94
C TYR A 688 -11.03 32.11 -8.61
N VAL A 689 -9.79 32.13 -8.11
CA VAL A 689 -8.68 32.93 -8.68
C VAL A 689 -8.44 32.54 -10.15
N ASN A 690 -8.33 31.24 -10.45
CA ASN A 690 -8.10 30.77 -11.82
C ASN A 690 -9.24 31.10 -12.79
N ASN A 691 -10.48 31.24 -12.29
CA ASN A 691 -11.62 31.61 -13.13
C ASN A 691 -11.69 33.13 -13.36
N GLU A 692 -11.39 33.97 -12.35
CA GLU A 692 -11.32 35.44 -12.53
C GLU A 692 -10.28 35.84 -13.59
N ASP A 693 -9.13 35.16 -13.64
CA ASP A 693 -8.12 35.36 -14.70
C ASP A 693 -8.63 34.96 -16.10
N SER A 694 -9.63 34.07 -16.20
CA SER A 694 -10.22 33.64 -17.48
C SER A 694 -11.36 34.55 -17.96
N ASP A 695 -12.12 35.16 -17.04
CA ASP A 695 -13.28 35.99 -17.37
C ASP A 695 -12.91 37.40 -17.89
N GLU A 696 -11.67 37.87 -17.75
CA GLU A 696 -11.19 39.10 -18.43
C GLU A 696 -10.98 38.91 -19.96
N VAL A 697 -11.07 37.69 -20.52
CA VAL A 697 -10.85 37.43 -21.96
C VAL A 697 -11.97 36.59 -22.60
N SER A 698 -12.94 37.30 -23.18
CA SER A 698 -13.92 36.88 -24.21
C SER A 698 -15.37 36.68 -23.77
N THR A 699 -16.16 37.74 -23.98
CA THR A 699 -17.59 37.63 -24.26
C THR A 699 -17.85 36.93 -25.60
N ASN A 700 -18.08 35.61 -25.57
CA ASN A 700 -19.15 34.90 -26.32
C ASN A 700 -18.96 33.37 -26.36
N GLY A 701 -20.02 32.63 -26.04
CA GLY A 701 -20.37 31.39 -26.75
C GLY A 701 -19.49 30.14 -26.55
N TYR A 702 -19.70 29.44 -25.43
CA TYR A 702 -19.70 27.96 -25.32
C TYR A 702 -18.64 27.19 -26.14
N SER A 703 -17.41 27.11 -25.63
CA SER A 703 -16.45 26.02 -25.90
C SER A 703 -15.37 25.99 -24.82
N SER A 704 -14.84 24.80 -24.51
CA SER A 704 -13.81 24.60 -23.49
C SER A 704 -12.50 25.31 -23.85
N PRO A 705 -11.83 26.01 -22.91
CA PRO A 705 -10.58 26.70 -23.20
C PRO A 705 -9.36 25.76 -23.18
N THR A 706 -8.48 25.97 -24.14
CA THR A 706 -7.12 25.41 -24.21
C THR A 706 -6.09 26.39 -23.61
N ASP A 707 -4.86 25.89 -23.49
CA ASP A 707 -3.57 26.61 -23.44
C ASP A 707 -3.05 27.19 -22.11
N GLY A 708 -1.82 26.80 -21.79
CA GLY A 708 -0.76 27.82 -21.62
C GLY A 708 -0.23 28.15 -20.22
N TYR A 709 0.03 27.17 -19.33
CA TYR A 709 0.68 27.46 -18.04
C TYR A 709 2.21 27.40 -18.07
N SER A 710 2.83 28.54 -17.80
CA SER A 710 4.27 28.72 -17.53
C SER A 710 4.67 28.21 -16.13
N GLU A 711 5.96 27.86 -15.97
CA GLU A 711 6.52 27.32 -14.72
C GLU A 711 6.34 28.25 -13.50
N GLN A 712 5.47 27.86 -12.57
CA GLN A 712 5.52 28.24 -11.15
C GLN A 712 5.02 27.08 -10.28
N GLY A 713 5.51 27.01 -9.03
CA GLY A 713 5.53 25.77 -8.23
C GLY A 713 4.16 25.15 -7.93
N SER A 714 4.03 23.85 -8.25
CA SER A 714 2.83 23.07 -7.92
C SER A 714 2.84 22.64 -6.45
N PHE A 715 2.17 23.42 -5.58
CA PHE A 715 1.91 23.04 -4.21
C PHE A 715 0.82 21.95 -4.15
N SER A 716 1.25 20.68 -4.15
CA SER A 716 0.35 19.58 -3.79
C SER A 716 0.23 19.50 -2.26
N PRO A 717 -0.99 19.38 -1.68
CA PRO A 717 -1.19 19.16 -0.24
C PRO A 717 -0.71 17.78 0.23
N VAL A 718 -0.39 16.87 -0.70
CA VAL A 718 0.35 15.64 -0.41
C VAL A 718 1.84 15.99 -0.49
N GLY A 719 2.49 16.02 0.68
CA GLY A 719 3.82 16.60 0.89
C GLY A 719 4.85 16.29 -0.20
N SER A 720 5.12 17.28 -1.05
CA SER A 720 6.18 17.20 -2.05
C SER A 720 7.56 17.37 -1.38
N PRO A 721 8.53 16.48 -1.63
CA PRO A 721 9.86 16.58 -1.03
C PRO A 721 10.69 17.63 -1.78
N ASP A 722 10.81 18.83 -1.19
CA ASP A 722 11.52 19.92 -1.85
C ASP A 722 13.06 19.81 -1.78
N ARG A 723 13.72 20.40 -2.79
CA ARG A 723 15.14 20.14 -3.10
C ARG A 723 16.12 20.95 -2.25
N ASN A 724 16.78 20.31 -1.28
CA ASN A 724 18.00 20.86 -0.67
C ASN A 724 19.28 20.37 -1.39
N SER A 725 19.73 21.12 -2.40
CA SER A 725 21.08 20.96 -2.98
C SER A 725 22.14 21.62 -2.09
N THR A 726 23.24 20.91 -1.84
CA THR A 726 24.35 21.35 -0.99
C THR A 726 25.05 22.61 -1.50
N HIS A 727 25.20 23.61 -0.62
CA HIS A 727 26.09 24.75 -0.86
C HIS A 727 27.55 24.27 -1.02
N SER A 728 28.10 24.43 -2.22
CA SER A 728 29.55 24.56 -2.42
C SER A 728 29.87 26.04 -2.54
N ALA A 729 30.75 26.54 -1.69
CA ALA A 729 31.20 27.93 -1.73
C ALA A 729 32.35 28.06 -2.72
N ASP A 730 32.19 28.92 -3.73
CA ASP A 730 33.31 29.60 -4.37
C ASP A 730 32.83 30.99 -4.81
N GLY A 731 33.63 32.01 -4.47
CA GLY A 731 33.23 33.41 -4.60
C GLY A 731 33.79 34.06 -5.86
N VAL A 732 32.94 34.80 -6.59
CA VAL A 732 33.38 35.83 -7.54
C VAL A 732 32.53 37.08 -7.31
N GLU A 733 33.18 38.18 -6.92
CA GLU A 733 32.53 39.49 -6.79
C GLU A 733 32.17 40.06 -8.17
N VAL A 734 30.93 40.53 -8.35
CA VAL A 734 30.60 41.52 -9.38
C VAL A 734 29.77 42.63 -8.74
N LYS A 735 30.26 43.88 -8.83
CA LYS A 735 29.61 45.06 -8.23
C LYS A 735 28.40 45.52 -9.05
N PRO A 736 27.37 46.10 -8.42
CA PRO A 736 26.20 46.61 -9.14
C PRO A 736 26.49 48.01 -9.72
N THR A 737 26.35 48.16 -11.04
CA THR A 737 26.19 49.47 -11.66
C THR A 737 24.73 49.92 -11.54
N ARG A 738 24.52 51.02 -10.81
CA ARG A 738 23.27 51.78 -10.86
C ARG A 738 23.11 52.35 -12.27
N ASP A 739 21.91 52.25 -12.83
CA ASP A 739 21.36 53.35 -13.62
C ASP A 739 19.85 53.48 -13.42
N ARG A 740 19.37 54.72 -13.49
CA ARG A 740 17.96 55.09 -13.27
C ARG A 740 17.23 55.15 -14.62
N GLY A 741 16.17 54.35 -14.76
CA GLY A 741 15.14 54.53 -15.78
C GLY A 741 13.78 54.56 -15.09
N ASP A 742 13.22 55.74 -14.89
CA ASP A 742 11.92 55.94 -14.25
C ASP A 742 10.79 55.88 -15.31
N SER A 743 9.54 55.69 -14.85
CA SER A 743 8.29 55.72 -15.66
C SER A 743 7.90 54.46 -16.46
N THR A 744 7.35 53.45 -15.77
CA THR A 744 6.02 52.87 -16.12
C THR A 744 5.40 52.20 -14.89
N ALA A 745 4.95 53.01 -13.94
CA ALA A 745 4.07 52.54 -12.87
C ALA A 745 2.61 52.52 -13.34
N THR A 746 2.18 51.42 -13.97
CA THR A 746 0.75 51.09 -14.13
C THR A 746 0.55 49.61 -14.47
N ARG A 747 -0.37 48.95 -13.74
CA ARG A 747 -0.89 47.58 -13.99
C ARG A 747 0.08 46.41 -13.74
N LEU A 748 0.54 46.28 -12.50
CA LEU A 748 0.47 44.95 -11.88
C LEU A 748 -1.02 44.71 -11.59
N ARG A 749 -1.59 43.64 -12.14
CA ARG A 749 -3.01 43.28 -11.97
C ARG A 749 -3.25 42.70 -10.58
N ASP A 750 -4.44 42.94 -10.04
CA ASP A 750 -4.87 42.50 -8.70
C ASP A 750 -5.15 40.99 -8.68
N ALA A 751 -4.11 40.16 -8.58
CA ALA A 751 -4.28 38.78 -8.15
C ALA A 751 -4.74 38.79 -6.68
N GLN A 752 -5.91 38.19 -6.39
CA GLN A 752 -6.40 38.06 -5.01
C GLN A 752 -5.32 37.38 -4.15
N PRO A 753 -4.88 37.99 -3.04
CA PRO A 753 -3.80 37.45 -2.23
C PRO A 753 -4.20 36.10 -1.63
N LEU A 754 -3.20 35.22 -1.44
CA LEU A 754 -3.37 33.96 -0.72
C LEU A 754 -3.93 34.26 0.70
N PRO A 755 -5.11 33.75 1.07
CA PRO A 755 -5.73 34.07 2.36
C PRO A 755 -4.80 33.74 3.52
N ALA A 756 -4.80 34.59 4.55
CA ALA A 756 -3.78 34.57 5.61
C ALA A 756 -3.56 33.19 6.25
N ILE A 757 -4.63 32.40 6.43
CA ILE A 757 -4.56 31.04 6.98
C ILE A 757 -3.76 30.06 6.10
N PHE A 758 -3.80 30.20 4.77
CA PHE A 758 -3.08 29.32 3.83
C PHE A 758 -1.67 29.81 3.55
N ALA A 759 -1.36 31.07 3.87
CA ALA A 759 -0.01 31.64 3.85
C ALA A 759 0.75 31.45 5.18
N ASP A 760 0.06 31.05 6.26
CA ASP A 760 0.64 30.81 7.57
C ASP A 760 1.47 29.50 7.62
N ALA A 761 2.59 29.54 8.33
CA ALA A 761 3.46 28.37 8.50
C ALA A 761 2.79 27.20 9.27
N GLY A 762 1.68 27.46 9.97
CA GLY A 762 0.80 26.42 10.50
C GLY A 762 0.19 25.54 9.40
N TRP A 763 -0.15 26.11 8.25
CA TRP A 763 -0.75 25.35 7.14
C TRP A 763 0.23 24.31 6.61
N ASP A 764 1.46 24.74 6.33
CA ASP A 764 2.55 23.85 5.89
C ASP A 764 2.88 22.81 6.97
N ARG A 765 2.88 23.20 8.25
CA ARG A 765 3.14 22.28 9.38
C ARG A 765 2.11 21.16 9.46
N LEU A 766 0.83 21.45 9.24
CA LEU A 766 -0.23 20.44 9.32
C LEU A 766 -0.29 19.55 8.07
N ASN A 767 0.01 20.09 6.89
CA ASN A 767 0.09 19.31 5.65
C ASN A 767 1.38 18.47 5.55
N THR A 768 2.47 18.89 6.19
CA THR A 768 3.74 18.13 6.26
C THR A 768 3.64 16.98 7.29
N THR A 769 3.05 15.87 6.88
CA THR A 769 2.91 14.67 7.73
C THR A 769 4.25 13.95 7.89
N ILE A 770 4.76 13.82 9.12
CA ILE A 770 6.00 13.10 9.44
C ILE A 770 5.71 11.66 9.87
N LEU A 771 4.65 11.43 10.65
CA LEU A 771 4.16 10.07 10.94
C LEU A 771 2.83 9.86 10.21
N SER A 772 2.88 9.23 9.05
CA SER A 772 1.67 8.82 8.34
C SER A 772 1.33 7.40 8.79
N THR A 773 0.19 7.24 9.46
CA THR A 773 -0.21 5.99 10.09
C THR A 773 -1.55 5.49 9.54
N SER A 774 -1.77 4.18 9.59
CA SER A 774 -3.07 3.57 9.27
C SER A 774 -3.23 2.23 9.98
N ASN A 775 -4.47 1.90 10.35
CA ASN A 775 -4.89 0.61 10.88
C ASN A 775 -5.73 -0.15 9.83
N CYS A 776 -5.39 -1.41 9.56
CA CYS A 776 -6.18 -2.32 8.70
C CYS A 776 -6.18 -3.75 9.27
N GLY A 777 -6.49 -3.91 10.56
CA GLY A 777 -6.56 -5.24 11.16
C GLY A 777 -7.67 -6.11 10.56
N ASN A 778 -7.31 -7.30 10.05
CA ASN A 778 -8.23 -8.32 9.55
C ASN A 778 -7.54 -9.70 9.54
N PRO A 779 -8.22 -10.84 9.84
CA PRO A 779 -7.62 -12.17 9.85
C PRO A 779 -7.08 -12.70 8.50
N SER A 780 -7.48 -12.09 7.37
CA SER A 780 -6.93 -12.41 6.04
C SER A 780 -5.57 -11.75 5.76
N LEU A 781 -5.15 -10.79 6.59
CA LEU A 781 -3.94 -10.00 6.37
C LEU A 781 -2.85 -10.34 7.40
N ARG A 782 -1.67 -10.65 6.86
CA ARG A 782 -0.45 -10.86 7.67
C ARG A 782 0.16 -9.52 8.08
N HIS A 783 0.31 -8.62 7.09
CA HIS A 783 0.81 -7.24 7.19
C HIS A 783 0.14 -6.36 6.13
N PHE A 784 0.30 -5.05 6.25
CA PHE A 784 0.07 -4.11 5.16
C PHE A 784 0.99 -2.90 5.30
N GLY A 785 1.12 -2.08 4.25
CA GLY A 785 1.89 -0.86 4.33
C GLY A 785 1.80 0.02 3.08
N PHE A 786 2.53 1.12 3.13
CA PHE A 786 2.60 2.17 2.11
C PHE A 786 3.94 2.92 2.31
N GLY A 787 4.37 3.74 1.35
CA GLY A 787 5.58 4.56 1.50
C GLY A 787 5.36 5.81 2.37
N PRO A 788 6.43 6.52 2.76
CA PRO A 788 6.29 7.76 3.53
C PRO A 788 5.69 8.89 2.68
N THR A 789 4.76 9.65 3.25
CA THR A 789 4.07 10.78 2.56
C THR A 789 4.84 12.09 2.58
N SER A 790 6.06 12.11 3.12
CA SER A 790 6.98 13.25 3.10
C SER A 790 8.44 12.77 3.01
N GLY A 791 9.36 13.66 2.61
CA GLY A 791 10.78 13.33 2.49
C GLY A 791 11.43 12.85 3.81
N ASP A 792 10.99 13.42 4.92
CA ASP A 792 11.46 13.13 6.29
C ASP A 792 10.55 12.18 7.06
N GLY A 793 9.55 11.59 6.40
CA GLY A 793 8.46 10.87 7.05
C GLY A 793 8.69 9.37 7.26
N PHE A 794 7.74 8.78 7.99
CA PHE A 794 7.50 7.35 8.13
C PHE A 794 6.11 7.00 7.57
N GLY A 795 6.03 5.95 6.77
CA GLY A 795 4.76 5.28 6.43
C GLY A 795 4.58 4.07 7.34
N ILE A 796 3.54 4.07 8.18
CA ILE A 796 3.31 3.06 9.23
C ILE A 796 1.95 2.37 9.00
N GLY A 797 1.97 1.14 8.51
CA GLY A 797 0.81 0.26 8.50
C GLY A 797 0.84 -0.68 9.71
N TYR A 798 -0.24 -0.78 10.49
CA TYR A 798 -0.30 -1.66 11.64
C TYR A 798 -1.61 -2.46 11.79
N ILE A 799 -1.46 -3.70 12.21
CA ILE A 799 -2.54 -4.64 12.49
C ILE A 799 -2.51 -4.97 13.98
N ILE A 800 -3.61 -4.67 14.67
CA ILE A 800 -3.84 -5.09 16.06
C ILE A 800 -4.47 -6.48 16.03
N LYS A 801 -3.72 -7.50 16.47
CA LYS A 801 -4.21 -8.88 16.64
C LYS A 801 -4.65 -9.07 18.10
N ASP A 802 -5.36 -10.17 18.38
CA ASP A 802 -5.88 -10.44 19.73
C ASP A 802 -4.76 -10.51 20.79
N ASP A 803 -3.67 -11.23 20.48
CA ASP A 803 -2.53 -11.45 21.38
C ASP A 803 -1.19 -10.94 20.83
N GLY A 804 -1.19 -10.14 19.75
CA GLY A 804 0.01 -9.50 19.20
C GLY A 804 -0.26 -8.24 18.38
N LEU A 805 0.79 -7.63 17.85
CA LEU A 805 0.73 -6.54 16.86
C LEU A 805 1.62 -6.90 15.66
N SER A 806 1.19 -6.59 14.44
CA SER A 806 2.01 -6.71 13.22
C SER A 806 2.14 -5.34 12.58
N ILE A 807 3.36 -4.80 12.52
CA ILE A 807 3.65 -3.43 12.13
C ILE A 807 4.66 -3.43 10.98
N CYS A 808 4.37 -2.69 9.91
CA CYS A 808 5.27 -2.43 8.80
C CYS A 808 5.59 -0.93 8.76
N VAL A 809 6.88 -0.59 8.71
CA VAL A 809 7.35 0.79 8.64
C VAL A 809 8.24 0.97 7.41
N SER A 810 7.94 1.99 6.62
CA SER A 810 8.76 2.49 5.53
C SER A 810 9.31 3.88 5.84
N SER A 811 10.50 4.22 5.32
CA SER A 811 10.99 5.61 5.29
C SER A 811 12.04 5.81 4.19
N LYS A 812 12.40 7.07 3.93
CA LYS A 812 13.54 7.40 3.07
C LYS A 812 14.83 7.48 3.90
N HIS A 813 15.48 6.32 4.10
CA HIS A 813 16.75 6.14 4.83
C HIS A 813 16.85 6.93 6.15
N ARG A 814 16.01 6.55 7.12
CA ARG A 814 16.06 7.12 8.48
C ARG A 814 16.74 6.13 9.42
N GLN A 815 16.36 6.14 10.69
CA GLN A 815 16.74 5.11 11.65
C GLN A 815 15.57 4.13 11.84
N THR A 816 14.97 3.61 10.75
CA THR A 816 13.70 2.85 10.83
C THR A 816 13.82 1.61 11.71
N ARG A 817 14.94 0.88 11.60
CA ARG A 817 15.22 -0.27 12.47
C ARG A 817 15.21 0.13 13.96
N ARG A 818 15.94 1.19 14.30
CA ARG A 818 16.03 1.70 15.68
C ARG A 818 14.70 2.28 16.18
N PHE A 819 13.87 2.86 15.31
CA PHE A 819 12.51 3.28 15.66
C PHE A 819 11.66 2.09 16.09
N LEU A 820 11.71 0.96 15.36
CA LEU A 820 11.02 -0.27 15.76
C LEU A 820 11.62 -0.90 17.02
N ASP A 821 12.95 -0.93 17.18
CA ASP A 821 13.58 -1.42 18.42
C ASP A 821 13.16 -0.56 19.64
N THR A 822 13.01 0.76 19.44
CA THR A 822 12.52 1.70 20.48
C THR A 822 11.03 1.47 20.77
N LEU A 823 10.22 1.21 19.75
CA LEU A 823 8.78 0.89 19.88
C LEU A 823 8.56 -0.42 20.62
N GLU A 824 9.30 -1.48 20.28
CA GLU A 824 9.24 -2.76 20.99
C GLU A 824 9.67 -2.59 22.46
N SER A 825 10.76 -1.87 22.73
CA SER A 825 11.19 -1.55 24.08
C SER A 825 10.12 -0.77 24.87
N TYR A 826 9.46 0.21 24.24
CA TYR A 826 8.35 0.94 24.85
C TYR A 826 7.19 0.01 25.19
N LEU A 827 6.74 -0.83 24.25
CA LEU A 827 5.62 -1.76 24.44
C LEU A 827 5.89 -2.75 25.60
N LEU A 828 7.12 -3.28 25.69
CA LEU A 828 7.52 -4.16 26.79
C LEU A 828 7.54 -3.42 28.14
N GLU A 829 8.00 -2.16 28.17
CA GLU A 829 8.06 -1.36 29.40
C GLU A 829 6.67 -0.94 29.90
N ILE A 830 5.81 -0.40 29.03
CA ILE A 830 4.47 0.02 29.42
C ILE A 830 3.65 -1.16 29.94
N ARG A 831 3.83 -2.36 29.37
CA ARG A 831 3.24 -3.60 29.91
C ARG A 831 3.70 -3.89 31.34
N ARG A 832 4.98 -3.68 31.66
CA ARG A 832 5.52 -3.86 33.01
C ARG A 832 4.90 -2.85 33.97
N ILE A 833 4.91 -1.58 33.58
CA ILE A 833 4.33 -0.45 34.33
C ILE A 833 2.86 -0.73 34.66
N LEU A 834 2.03 -1.07 33.66
CA LEU A 834 0.60 -1.37 33.83
C LEU A 834 0.35 -2.56 34.79
N ARG A 835 1.15 -3.62 34.71
CA ARG A 835 1.03 -4.77 35.63
C ARG A 835 1.41 -4.41 37.07
N ILE A 836 2.30 -3.45 37.29
CA ILE A 836 2.69 -2.98 38.63
C ILE A 836 1.60 -2.10 39.24
N THR A 837 1.11 -1.10 38.49
CA THR A 837 0.07 -0.17 38.98
C THR A 837 -1.25 -0.88 39.24
N ASN A 838 -1.68 -1.77 38.34
CA ASN A 838 -2.95 -2.49 38.48
C ASN A 838 -2.93 -3.50 39.65
N ARG A 839 -1.78 -4.12 39.95
CA ARG A 839 -1.61 -4.95 41.16
C ARG A 839 -1.83 -4.16 42.46
N LYS A 840 -1.27 -2.95 42.57
CA LYS A 840 -1.45 -2.08 43.75
C LYS A 840 -2.93 -1.75 43.98
N LEU A 841 -3.68 -1.47 42.91
CA LEU A 841 -5.12 -1.22 42.96
C LEU A 841 -5.92 -2.43 43.48
N SER A 842 -5.56 -3.65 43.07
CA SER A 842 -6.18 -4.88 43.59
C SER A 842 -5.93 -5.10 45.10
N THR A 843 -4.72 -4.83 45.58
CA THR A 843 -4.37 -4.98 47.00
C THR A 843 -5.03 -3.92 47.90
N GLY A 844 -5.24 -2.70 47.39
CA GLY A 844 -5.89 -1.62 48.15
C GLY A 844 -7.40 -1.82 48.39
N LYS A 845 -8.09 -2.59 47.53
CA LYS A 845 -9.48 -3.01 47.78
C LYS A 845 -9.55 -4.12 48.84
N ALA A 846 -8.55 -4.99 48.90
CA ALA A 846 -8.50 -6.08 49.87
C ALA A 846 -8.14 -5.63 51.30
N SER A 847 -7.38 -4.54 51.48
CA SER A 847 -7.10 -3.98 52.82
C SER A 847 -8.32 -3.29 53.43
N ARG A 848 -9.01 -2.44 52.65
CA ARG A 848 -10.25 -1.76 53.11
C ARG A 848 -11.37 -2.73 53.51
N ALA A 849 -11.43 -3.91 52.90
CA ALA A 849 -12.39 -4.95 53.27
C ALA A 849 -12.04 -5.68 54.59
N ARG A 850 -10.80 -5.58 55.09
CA ARG A 850 -10.36 -6.22 56.35
C ARG A 850 -10.41 -5.32 57.57
N GLU A 851 -10.35 -4.00 57.41
CA GLU A 851 -10.40 -3.05 58.54
C GLU A 851 -11.80 -2.86 59.15
N ILE A 852 -12.85 -3.46 58.57
CA ILE A 852 -14.25 -3.30 59.02
C ILE A 852 -14.75 -4.50 59.87
N GLU A 853 -14.04 -5.63 59.93
CA GLU A 853 -14.50 -6.85 60.64
C GLU A 853 -13.83 -7.14 62.00
N ASP A 854 -12.83 -6.37 62.45
CA ASP A 854 -12.06 -6.67 63.67
C ASP A 854 -12.64 -6.10 64.99
N VAL A 855 -13.96 -6.26 65.23
CA VAL A 855 -14.56 -6.10 66.57
C VAL A 855 -15.68 -7.13 66.85
N LYS A 856 -15.33 -8.38 67.20
CA LYS A 856 -15.97 -9.17 68.29
C LYS A 856 -15.33 -10.56 68.50
N PRO A 857 -15.31 -11.12 69.73
CA PRO A 857 -14.65 -12.40 70.02
C PRO A 857 -15.50 -13.63 69.67
N LYS A 858 -14.85 -14.72 69.27
CA LYS A 858 -15.45 -16.06 69.07
C LYS A 858 -15.53 -16.87 70.37
N PRO A 859 -16.43 -17.85 70.42
CA PRO A 859 -16.09 -19.16 70.98
C PRO A 859 -16.15 -20.30 69.92
N VAL A 860 -15.81 -21.51 70.36
CA VAL A 860 -15.26 -22.63 69.57
C VAL A 860 -16.29 -23.75 69.34
N SER A 861 -16.24 -24.51 68.22
CA SER A 861 -16.24 -26.01 68.19
C SER A 861 -16.70 -26.72 66.88
N ARG A 862 -15.73 -27.35 66.20
CA ARG A 862 -15.69 -28.74 65.63
C ARG A 862 -16.70 -29.33 64.59
N LEU A 863 -16.05 -29.85 63.53
CA LEU A 863 -16.18 -31.18 62.85
C LEU A 863 -17.12 -31.42 61.64
N LYS A 864 -16.87 -32.56 60.96
CA LYS A 864 -17.12 -32.88 59.53
C LYS A 864 -18.06 -34.09 59.31
N SER A 865 -18.76 -34.17 58.16
CA SER A 865 -18.87 -35.35 57.24
C SER A 865 -19.77 -35.00 56.03
N ARG A 866 -19.35 -35.21 54.76
CA ARG A 866 -19.47 -36.39 53.84
C ARG A 866 -20.91 -36.84 53.48
N GLY A 867 -21.24 -36.80 52.18
CA GLY A 867 -22.39 -37.50 51.56
C GLY A 867 -22.50 -37.24 50.03
N ARG A 868 -22.82 -38.25 49.20
CA ARG A 868 -22.90 -38.20 47.71
C ARG A 868 -23.80 -39.32 47.19
N LEU A 869 -24.64 -39.07 46.16
CA LEU A 869 -25.25 -39.95 45.12
C LEU A 869 -26.46 -39.17 44.54
N ILE A 870 -26.57 -38.81 43.24
CA ILE A 870 -26.77 -39.59 42.00
C ILE A 870 -28.09 -40.39 41.96
N THR A 871 -29.01 -40.00 41.09
CA THR A 871 -29.66 -40.87 40.08
C THR A 871 -30.34 -40.05 38.97
N SER A 872 -30.45 -40.65 37.79
CA SER A 872 -31.08 -40.14 36.57
C SER A 872 -32.20 -41.08 36.12
N HIS A 873 -33.25 -40.57 35.46
CA HIS A 873 -34.09 -41.41 34.61
C HIS A 873 -34.70 -40.64 33.44
N ASP A 874 -34.82 -41.32 32.32
CA ASP A 874 -35.35 -40.84 31.03
C ASP A 874 -36.66 -41.58 30.70
N GLY A 875 -37.52 -41.04 29.83
CA GLY A 875 -38.72 -41.78 29.39
C GLY A 875 -39.93 -41.03 28.78
N LEU A 876 -39.98 -41.01 27.44
CA LEU A 876 -41.17 -41.17 26.56
C LEU A 876 -42.19 -40.02 26.34
N ARG A 877 -42.64 -39.92 25.07
CA ARG A 877 -43.67 -39.01 24.51
C ARG A 877 -45.08 -39.63 24.54
N PRO A 878 -46.16 -38.85 24.28
CA PRO A 878 -46.73 -38.85 22.92
C PRO A 878 -47.23 -37.46 22.40
N LEU A 879 -47.65 -37.40 21.13
CA LEU A 879 -48.01 -36.18 20.39
C LEU A 879 -49.45 -35.68 20.62
N ARG A 880 -49.69 -34.36 20.48
CA ARG A 880 -50.63 -33.74 19.51
C ARG A 880 -50.73 -32.20 19.61
N GLY A 881 -50.71 -31.53 18.44
CA GLY A 881 -51.62 -30.41 18.12
C GLY A 881 -51.20 -28.94 18.35
N PHE A 882 -51.20 -28.17 17.25
CA PHE A 882 -51.45 -26.72 17.13
C PHE A 882 -50.61 -25.68 17.92
N GLY A 883 -49.67 -25.04 17.22
CA GLY A 883 -49.89 -23.71 16.64
C GLY A 883 -49.97 -22.45 17.54
N SER A 884 -48.91 -21.64 17.46
CA SER A 884 -48.90 -20.15 17.47
C SER A 884 -48.57 -19.39 18.76
N THR A 885 -47.71 -18.36 18.58
CA THR A 885 -47.38 -17.20 19.46
C THR A 885 -46.73 -17.43 20.82
N GLY A 886 -45.88 -16.46 21.22
CA GLY A 886 -45.44 -16.24 22.60
C GLY A 886 -43.93 -16.38 22.79
N GLY A 887 -43.22 -15.25 22.87
CA GLY A 887 -41.81 -15.24 23.28
C GLY A 887 -41.65 -15.47 24.79
N ALA A 888 -40.45 -15.88 25.20
CA ALA A 888 -40.06 -15.95 26.60
C ALA A 888 -38.71 -15.24 26.80
N THR A 889 -38.77 -14.08 27.45
CA THR A 889 -37.61 -13.36 27.99
C THR A 889 -36.94 -14.18 29.10
N SER A 890 -35.60 -14.13 29.18
CA SER A 890 -34.85 -14.45 30.40
C SER A 890 -34.02 -13.23 30.85
N PRO A 891 -33.67 -13.10 32.15
CA PRO A 891 -33.48 -11.78 32.76
C PRO A 891 -32.03 -11.44 33.13
N THR A 892 -31.89 -10.30 33.82
CA THR A 892 -30.72 -9.75 34.54
C THR A 892 -29.63 -9.06 33.72
N GLU A 893 -29.90 -7.78 33.43
CA GLU A 893 -28.89 -6.74 33.61
C GLU A 893 -28.52 -6.66 35.11
N GLU A 894 -27.22 -6.54 35.43
CA GLU A 894 -26.73 -5.52 36.36
C GLU A 894 -25.19 -5.44 36.29
N SER A 895 -24.64 -4.22 36.21
CA SER A 895 -23.21 -3.88 36.37
C SER A 895 -22.19 -4.32 35.28
N ILE A 896 -22.47 -4.00 34.00
CA ILE A 896 -21.39 -3.68 33.03
C ILE A 896 -21.68 -2.30 32.42
N ALA A 897 -21.01 -1.28 32.96
CA ALA A 897 -20.86 0.02 32.31
C ALA A 897 -19.37 0.36 32.33
N LEU A 898 -18.82 0.79 31.17
CA LEU A 898 -17.45 1.25 30.87
C LEU A 898 -16.57 0.39 29.90
N SER A 899 -17.11 -0.53 29.08
CA SER A 899 -16.24 -1.30 28.15
C SER A 899 -16.81 -1.78 26.80
N GLU A 900 -17.81 -1.10 26.21
CA GLU A 900 -18.41 -1.51 24.91
C GLU A 900 -18.33 -0.46 23.77
N GLU A 901 -17.71 0.70 24.03
CA GLU A 901 -17.71 1.84 23.08
C GLU A 901 -16.38 2.07 22.31
N ASP A 902 -15.49 1.08 22.27
CA ASP A 902 -14.14 1.20 21.66
C ASP A 902 -13.80 0.11 20.62
N ASP A 903 -14.67 -0.89 20.44
CA ASP A 903 -14.67 -1.78 19.26
C ASP A 903 -15.22 -1.07 17.99
N GLU A 904 -15.31 0.26 18.02
CA GLU A 904 -16.35 1.01 17.31
C GLU A 904 -15.81 1.93 16.22
N LEU A 905 -14.52 2.32 16.27
CA LEU A 905 -13.95 3.31 15.34
C LEU A 905 -12.50 3.03 14.88
N GLY A 906 -11.84 1.97 15.37
CA GLY A 906 -10.47 1.63 14.99
C GLY A 906 -10.17 0.13 15.15
N GLY A 907 -10.35 -0.65 14.08
CA GLY A 907 -10.03 -2.08 14.02
C GLY A 907 -11.16 -2.95 13.48
N TYR A 908 -10.97 -3.53 12.28
CA TYR A 908 -11.99 -4.33 11.59
C TYR A 908 -12.01 -5.80 12.06
N GLY A 909 -12.49 -6.04 13.29
CA GLY A 909 -12.60 -7.37 13.87
C GLY A 909 -14.05 -7.87 14.00
N PHE A 910 -14.59 -8.55 12.98
CA PHE A 910 -15.81 -9.36 13.18
C PHE A 910 -15.93 -10.56 12.23
N PHE A 911 -15.39 -11.71 12.67
CA PHE A 911 -16.09 -13.01 12.62
C PHE A 911 -15.42 -13.97 13.60
N ASP A 912 -16.20 -14.69 14.39
CA ASP A 912 -15.69 -15.63 15.40
C ASP A 912 -15.10 -16.89 14.75
N ALA A 913 -13.76 -16.97 14.72
CA ALA A 913 -13.02 -18.09 14.14
C ALA A 913 -13.00 -19.36 15.03
N GLY A 914 -13.66 -19.35 16.19
CA GLY A 914 -13.64 -20.44 17.17
C GLY A 914 -14.09 -21.81 16.62
N MET A 915 -14.97 -21.83 15.62
CA MET A 915 -15.44 -23.08 14.98
C MET A 915 -14.49 -23.64 13.90
N LEU A 916 -13.66 -22.81 13.26
CA LEU A 916 -12.83 -23.23 12.12
C LEU A 916 -11.61 -24.05 12.55
N LEU A 917 -11.00 -23.68 13.68
CA LEU A 917 -9.76 -24.28 14.17
C LEU A 917 -9.90 -25.75 14.62
N GLN A 918 -11.11 -26.19 14.98
CA GLN A 918 -11.38 -27.59 15.33
C GLN A 918 -11.57 -28.50 14.12
N ALA A 919 -12.06 -27.99 12.99
CA ALA A 919 -12.24 -28.78 11.77
C ALA A 919 -10.90 -29.13 11.09
N LEU A 920 -9.91 -28.24 11.15
CA LEU A 920 -8.63 -28.35 10.44
C LEU A 920 -7.66 -29.41 10.99
N LYS A 921 -7.97 -30.08 12.11
CA LYS A 921 -7.08 -31.09 12.74
C LYS A 921 -7.29 -32.54 12.29
N ALA A 922 -8.11 -32.79 11.27
CA ALA A 922 -8.54 -34.13 10.88
C ALA A 922 -7.93 -34.69 9.57
N ARG A 923 -6.64 -35.13 9.64
CA ARG A 923 -5.95 -36.09 8.74
C ARG A 923 -5.71 -35.69 7.27
N GLY A 924 -4.66 -36.27 6.67
CA GLY A 924 -4.27 -36.06 5.27
C GLY A 924 -3.68 -37.29 4.56
N HIS A 925 -3.44 -37.12 3.24
CA HIS A 925 -2.84 -38.04 2.24
C HIS A 925 -3.55 -39.39 2.02
N GLN A 926 -3.92 -39.79 0.80
CA GLN A 926 -3.05 -40.08 -0.36
C GLN A 926 -3.82 -40.00 -1.71
N HIS A 927 -3.14 -39.59 -2.80
CA HIS A 927 -3.29 -40.05 -4.21
C HIS A 927 -2.65 -39.02 -5.17
N ALA A 928 -1.39 -39.23 -5.59
CA ALA A 928 -0.62 -38.20 -6.31
C ALA A 928 0.39 -38.72 -7.36
N GLU A 929 0.08 -39.78 -8.12
CA GLU A 929 0.97 -40.24 -9.21
C GLU A 929 0.28 -40.41 -10.57
N ALA A 930 -0.94 -40.96 -10.63
CA ALA A 930 -1.66 -41.15 -11.91
C ALA A 930 -2.09 -39.83 -12.61
N LYS A 931 -2.24 -38.73 -11.86
CA LYS A 931 -2.81 -37.46 -12.35
C LYS A 931 -1.81 -36.64 -13.19
N ALA A 932 -0.52 -36.72 -12.86
CA ALA A 932 0.54 -35.91 -13.47
C ALA A 932 0.84 -36.25 -14.95
N ALA A 933 0.52 -37.48 -15.39
CA ALA A 933 0.76 -37.91 -16.76
C ALA A 933 -0.22 -37.25 -17.77
N ALA A 934 -1.51 -37.20 -17.43
CA ALA A 934 -2.53 -36.56 -18.26
C ALA A 934 -2.36 -35.03 -18.31
N GLU A 935 -1.87 -34.44 -17.21
CA GLU A 935 -1.58 -33.02 -17.08
C GLU A 935 -0.46 -32.56 -18.03
N ARG A 936 0.65 -33.32 -18.11
CA ARG A 936 1.73 -33.06 -19.07
C ARG A 936 1.27 -33.11 -20.54
N ALA A 937 0.34 -34.01 -20.88
CA ALA A 937 -0.20 -34.12 -22.23
C ALA A 937 -1.07 -32.90 -22.61
N ALA A 938 -1.89 -32.40 -21.69
CA ALA A 938 -2.72 -31.21 -21.93
C ALA A 938 -1.87 -29.93 -22.11
N VAL A 939 -0.82 -29.76 -21.29
CA VAL A 939 0.15 -28.66 -21.42
C VAL A 939 0.87 -28.72 -22.77
N GLN A 940 1.33 -29.90 -23.21
CA GLN A 940 1.98 -30.07 -24.51
C GLN A 940 1.07 -29.77 -25.72
N ALA A 941 -0.26 -29.95 -25.58
CA ALA A 941 -1.21 -29.57 -26.63
C ALA A 941 -1.35 -28.05 -26.74
N ARG A 942 -1.59 -27.33 -25.61
CA ARG A 942 -1.77 -25.86 -25.61
C ARG A 942 -0.48 -25.09 -25.96
N ARG A 943 0.70 -25.65 -25.68
CA ARG A 943 2.01 -25.09 -26.09
C ARG A 943 2.19 -24.89 -27.61
N ARG A 944 1.31 -25.42 -28.47
CA ARG A 944 1.38 -25.22 -29.93
C ARG A 944 0.76 -23.90 -30.43
N ASP A 945 -0.01 -23.22 -29.58
CA ASP A 945 -0.75 -22.00 -29.95
C ASP A 945 -0.34 -20.77 -29.14
N VAL A 946 0.31 -20.95 -27.98
CA VAL A 946 1.01 -19.86 -27.28
C VAL A 946 2.28 -19.49 -28.05
N GLY A 947 2.49 -18.20 -28.30
CA GLY A 947 3.71 -17.69 -28.96
C GLY A 947 3.70 -17.67 -30.50
N LYS A 948 2.56 -17.89 -31.16
CA LYS A 948 2.43 -17.57 -32.60
C LYS A 948 2.42 -16.05 -32.79
N LYS A 949 3.44 -15.51 -33.47
CA LYS A 949 3.45 -14.13 -33.96
C LYS A 949 2.34 -13.92 -34.97
N LEU A 950 1.26 -13.30 -34.52
CA LEU A 950 0.11 -12.89 -35.30
C LEU A 950 -0.24 -11.48 -34.83
N ARG A 951 -0.55 -10.57 -35.77
CA ARG A 951 -0.90 -9.19 -35.44
C ARG A 951 -2.24 -9.18 -34.71
N LEU A 952 -2.48 -8.19 -33.83
CA LEU A 952 -3.80 -8.07 -33.20
C LEU A 952 -4.91 -7.85 -34.25
N THR A 953 -4.57 -7.27 -35.40
CA THR A 953 -5.44 -7.14 -36.60
C THR A 953 -5.70 -8.44 -37.37
N GLU A 954 -5.13 -9.57 -36.97
CA GLU A 954 -5.34 -10.91 -37.58
C GLU A 954 -6.30 -11.78 -36.74
N TYR A 955 -6.92 -11.19 -35.71
CA TYR A 955 -7.97 -11.75 -34.85
C TYR A 955 -9.28 -10.94 -34.97
#